data_AF-J0N664-F1
#
_entry.id   AF-J0N664-F1
#
_cell.length_a   1.000
_cell.length_b   1.000
_cell.length_c   1.000
_cell.angle_alpha   90.00
_cell.angle_beta   90.00
_cell.angle_gamma   90.00
#
_symmetry.space_group_name_H-M   'P 1'
#
loop_
_entity.id
_entity.type
_entity.pdbx_description
1 polymer ?
#
loop_
_entity_poly.entity_id
_entity_poly.type
_entity_poly.pdbx_seq_one_letter_code
_entity_poly.pdbx_strand_id
1 'polypeptide(L)'
;MAPTDVEVVDAQGEVFEAPGSGVVEETLDGAGVDKDAVCTALREAFAERTGYPLELIEADLDLEADLGIDSVKRVEVVGHVGEVLGVDVKELDFSQALSVSDIAEVLVGSQNVEVVDAQRTEAGASDAQLDSVTIGYEDESSRTAHRYVPQSVRIKSLGAERTILPGDAILITAADQSVNDAVRKVLEELSLTVIEIPGDASEATIKRLTSSDRLRRVSTVVDLSVLRPHADVLSKGDAWWQDVEGQYTTVFSVAQATYETLQSYGEHASWIAVTSSGGMSGMDLRTVGDPIGGLTAGFVKTLALELRQMHTRIVDFDVVEPSSLAGALRTELTHEAENEEIEIGYIEGDRYTVRVLPVPVSSSDRAVRQSLSTDSCVVMSGGSRGIVRECALALAEQRNIPVVLLGRSDPDDPEMKPWLAYSDEDWANARAEVMRQGRTRRPEASVADLSDEYRKITYTRQLVTNLADIDSRTDKIHYLVCDVSDPDQVDKAMAQVRSRFGKISAIVHGAGLESFGAIPRKSLKKTAKAIAVKARGFQNLLRSTAEDDLSAFISFGSISGRFGMDGQSDYTAGASLLAQMAHIMSRSQSQNPRTIPFITMEWTAWDEVGMATNPEVVSVQANERGMTYMSVADGVRHFVDEIELGTANPEVLYFGELGKNRPAAQVPELTKSGTQLSELMDNSGMIVNRSSFPMVDYAETTESGLQTTRVLWTERDRYLPDHLVKGTATFPGVLHFETQIETALLLAGDQYAGIELEQLDLQTFLKCRDRDHVTIHVDAKRVDEKRIDTELTSVFRTPNGDVLDPRRPQSSATFRLLDEPVSAKEPVLDIEHIFDDVIGEFDIDKYYALTDSFISFGPTFRYLNSAFLVDENIVVGELQIPGIPGLFSDVADPNFRCNPILVDNVGRFALMRQLWRNGQYVVPTQMKSARMYRCPQVRERCFGKMTVLEDYEDGFDMRLDIVDENGYLLCTGEHIRLTAIGSMPEPANILSNTISSRI
;
A
#
# COMPACT_ATOMS: atom_id res chain seq x y z
N MET A 1 -62.91 -4.36 -10.10
CA MET A 1 -63.18 -5.54 -10.94
C MET A 1 -62.52 -6.71 -10.25
N ALA A 2 -63.31 -7.65 -9.72
CA ALA A 2 -62.79 -8.91 -9.21
C ALA A 2 -62.40 -9.84 -10.38
N PRO A 3 -61.42 -10.73 -10.17
CA PRO A 3 -61.42 -12.06 -10.77
C PRO A 3 -61.21 -13.13 -9.66
N THR A 4 -62.21 -13.94 -9.32
CA THR A 4 -62.55 -15.29 -9.85
C THR A 4 -61.49 -16.37 -9.62
N ASP A 5 -61.87 -17.30 -8.74
CA ASP A 5 -61.26 -18.59 -8.43
C ASP A 5 -61.11 -19.50 -9.65
N VAL A 6 -60.02 -20.27 -9.69
CA VAL A 6 -59.90 -21.51 -10.47
C VAL A 6 -59.21 -22.57 -9.61
N GLU A 7 -59.97 -23.60 -9.24
CA GLU A 7 -59.50 -24.86 -8.65
C GLU A 7 -58.80 -25.74 -9.69
N VAL A 8 -57.74 -26.44 -9.29
CA VAL A 8 -57.12 -27.52 -10.07
C VAL A 8 -57.27 -28.84 -9.30
N VAL A 9 -57.91 -29.82 -9.94
CA VAL A 9 -58.17 -31.18 -9.42
C VAL A 9 -57.44 -32.18 -10.33
N ASP A 10 -56.90 -33.26 -9.76
CA ASP A 10 -56.18 -34.30 -10.50
C ASP A 10 -57.01 -35.58 -10.80
N ALA A 11 -56.38 -36.50 -11.52
CA ALA A 11 -57.00 -37.38 -12.51
C ALA A 11 -57.70 -38.65 -11.96
N GLN A 12 -57.98 -38.76 -10.66
CA GLN A 12 -58.63 -39.95 -10.09
C GLN A 12 -59.80 -39.67 -9.12
N GLY A 13 -60.16 -38.41 -8.88
CA GLY A 13 -61.46 -38.05 -8.31
C GLY A 13 -61.77 -38.58 -6.89
N GLU A 14 -60.75 -38.87 -6.07
CA GLU A 14 -60.93 -39.15 -4.65
C GLU A 14 -60.32 -38.02 -3.80
N VAL A 15 -61.16 -37.48 -2.90
CA VAL A 15 -60.77 -36.52 -1.86
C VAL A 15 -60.12 -37.31 -0.73
N PHE A 16 -58.82 -37.11 -0.50
CA PHE A 16 -58.14 -37.66 0.68
C PHE A 16 -58.17 -36.62 1.81
N GLU A 17 -58.93 -36.92 2.86
CA GLU A 17 -58.74 -36.34 4.20
C GLU A 17 -57.35 -36.76 4.71
N ALA A 18 -56.49 -35.79 5.01
CA ALA A 18 -55.24 -36.05 5.69
C ALA A 18 -55.53 -36.59 7.12
N PRO A 19 -54.86 -37.67 7.56
CA PRO A 19 -55.10 -38.26 8.86
C PRO A 19 -54.53 -37.41 10.00
N GLY A 20 -55.45 -36.91 10.82
CA GLY A 20 -55.34 -36.79 12.28
C GLY A 20 -54.06 -36.19 12.86
N SER A 21 -54.04 -34.86 13.01
CA SER A 21 -53.35 -34.21 14.11
C SER A 21 -53.98 -34.67 15.42
N GLY A 22 -53.37 -35.65 16.09
CA GLY A 22 -53.64 -35.95 17.49
C GLY A 22 -53.10 -34.82 18.36
N VAL A 23 -53.82 -33.70 18.41
CA VAL A 23 -53.58 -32.65 19.40
C VAL A 23 -54.20 -33.13 20.70
N VAL A 24 -53.35 -33.22 21.72
CA VAL A 24 -53.75 -33.34 23.11
C VAL A 24 -54.46 -32.03 23.47
N GLU A 25 -55.79 -32.05 23.50
CA GLU A 25 -56.57 -31.07 24.25
C GLU A 25 -56.39 -31.38 25.74
N GLU A 26 -55.52 -30.63 26.42
CA GLU A 26 -55.61 -30.45 27.87
C GLU A 26 -55.26 -29.00 28.26
N THR A 27 -56.33 -28.25 28.58
CA THR A 27 -56.41 -27.18 29.59
C THR A 27 -55.44 -26.00 29.53
N LEU A 28 -55.91 -24.90 28.95
CA LEU A 28 -55.57 -23.53 29.39
C LEU A 28 -56.27 -23.26 30.73
N ASP A 29 -55.62 -23.63 31.83
CA ASP A 29 -55.79 -22.98 33.13
C ASP A 29 -54.49 -22.24 33.45
N GLY A 30 -54.59 -21.00 33.92
CA GLY A 30 -53.49 -20.03 33.98
C GLY A 30 -52.24 -20.50 34.75
N ALA A 31 -51.26 -21.01 34.01
CA ALA A 31 -49.87 -21.16 34.41
C ALA A 31 -48.98 -20.41 33.42
N GLY A 32 -48.03 -19.61 33.92
CA GLY A 32 -47.09 -18.85 33.08
C GLY A 32 -46.33 -19.76 32.11
N VAL A 33 -45.88 -19.19 30.99
CA VAL A 33 -45.03 -19.89 30.01
C VAL A 33 -43.83 -20.49 30.75
N ASP A 34 -43.69 -21.82 30.68
CA ASP A 34 -42.59 -22.53 31.34
C ASP A 34 -41.27 -22.19 30.65
N LYS A 35 -40.30 -21.66 31.42
CA LYS A 35 -38.97 -21.29 30.92
C LYS A 35 -38.27 -22.47 30.24
N ASP A 36 -38.48 -23.69 30.75
CA ASP A 36 -37.87 -24.90 30.18
C ASP A 36 -38.46 -25.25 28.80
N ALA A 37 -39.75 -24.98 28.59
CA ALA A 37 -40.41 -25.14 27.28
C ALA A 37 -39.89 -24.12 26.27
N VAL A 38 -39.69 -22.86 26.68
CA VAL A 38 -39.12 -21.80 25.82
C VAL A 38 -37.66 -22.10 25.47
N CYS A 39 -36.85 -22.52 26.45
CA CYS A 39 -35.49 -22.97 26.21
C CYS A 39 -35.44 -24.12 25.20
N THR A 40 -36.37 -25.08 25.29
CA THR A 40 -36.44 -26.21 24.34
C THR A 40 -36.78 -25.74 22.93
N ALA A 41 -37.82 -24.90 22.78
CA ALA A 41 -38.22 -24.35 21.49
C ALA A 41 -37.12 -23.49 20.84
N LEU A 42 -36.42 -22.66 21.62
CA LEU A 42 -35.28 -21.88 21.15
C LEU A 42 -34.14 -22.79 20.66
N ARG A 43 -33.80 -23.84 21.40
CA ARG A 43 -32.75 -24.79 21.00
C ARG A 43 -33.10 -25.52 19.71
N GLU A 44 -34.36 -25.95 19.53
CA GLU A 44 -34.84 -26.59 18.30
C GLU A 44 -34.80 -25.63 17.11
N ALA A 45 -35.27 -24.39 17.28
CA ALA A 45 -35.23 -23.38 16.23
C ALA A 45 -33.79 -22.98 15.85
N PHE A 46 -32.89 -22.86 16.84
CA PHE A 46 -31.46 -22.67 16.55
C PHE A 46 -30.85 -23.88 15.83
N ALA A 47 -31.19 -25.11 16.22
CA ALA A 47 -30.71 -26.32 15.54
C ALA A 47 -31.12 -26.34 14.07
N GLU A 48 -32.40 -26.06 13.79
CA GLU A 48 -32.95 -26.02 12.43
C GLU A 48 -32.29 -24.93 11.59
N ARG A 49 -32.16 -23.70 12.13
CA ARG A 49 -31.64 -22.57 11.37
C ARG A 49 -30.12 -22.61 11.15
N THR A 50 -29.38 -23.22 12.06
CA THR A 50 -27.91 -23.31 11.99
C THR A 50 -27.43 -24.61 11.35
N GLY A 51 -28.26 -25.64 11.33
CA GLY A 51 -27.89 -27.01 10.96
C GLY A 51 -27.04 -27.70 12.02
N TYR A 52 -27.00 -27.18 13.26
CA TYR A 52 -26.33 -27.84 14.39
C TYR A 52 -27.19 -29.00 14.91
N PRO A 53 -26.59 -30.12 15.34
CA PRO A 53 -27.30 -31.13 16.09
C PRO A 53 -27.88 -30.54 17.38
N LEU A 54 -29.15 -30.83 17.68
CA LEU A 54 -29.87 -30.30 18.84
C LEU A 54 -29.13 -30.59 20.16
N GLU A 55 -28.51 -31.76 20.26
CA GLU A 55 -27.73 -32.19 21.41
C GLU A 55 -26.46 -31.37 21.66
N LEU A 56 -26.02 -30.54 20.70
CA LEU A 56 -24.84 -29.68 20.82
C LEU A 56 -25.15 -28.23 21.19
N ILE A 57 -26.42 -27.82 21.14
CA ILE A 57 -26.86 -26.49 21.59
C ILE A 57 -27.30 -26.62 23.04
N GLU A 58 -26.48 -26.23 24.01
CA GLU A 58 -26.86 -26.18 25.43
C GLU A 58 -27.43 -24.80 25.80
N ALA A 59 -28.23 -24.73 26.86
CA ALA A 59 -29.00 -23.53 27.19
C ALA A 59 -28.12 -22.34 27.60
N ASP A 60 -26.99 -22.60 28.27
CA ASP A 60 -26.12 -21.57 28.87
C ASP A 60 -24.90 -21.24 28.01
N LEU A 61 -24.76 -21.84 26.81
CA LEU A 61 -23.67 -21.51 25.88
C LEU A 61 -23.88 -20.12 25.29
N ASP A 62 -22.79 -19.37 25.13
CA ASP A 62 -22.81 -18.10 24.43
C ASP A 62 -23.05 -18.34 22.93
N LEU A 63 -24.15 -17.80 22.43
CA LEU A 63 -24.59 -17.97 21.05
C LEU A 63 -23.52 -17.48 20.07
N GLU A 64 -22.81 -16.40 20.37
CA GLU A 64 -21.83 -15.80 19.47
C GLU A 64 -20.42 -16.34 19.73
N ALA A 65 -19.98 -16.38 20.99
CA ALA A 65 -18.63 -16.79 21.36
C ALA A 65 -18.41 -18.30 21.28
N ASP A 66 -19.39 -19.12 21.70
CA ASP A 66 -19.26 -20.57 21.75
C ASP A 66 -19.87 -21.26 20.52
N LEU A 67 -21.02 -20.76 20.04
CA LEU A 67 -21.77 -21.34 18.93
C LEU A 67 -21.57 -20.61 17.59
N GLY A 68 -21.02 -19.40 17.57
CA GLY A 68 -20.78 -18.63 16.33
C GLY A 68 -22.06 -18.22 15.60
N ILE A 69 -23.18 -18.11 16.33
CA ILE A 69 -24.49 -17.64 15.88
C ILE A 69 -24.51 -16.11 16.02
N ASP A 70 -24.58 -15.42 14.89
CA ASP A 70 -24.62 -13.97 14.83
C ASP A 70 -25.94 -13.37 15.35
N SER A 71 -25.95 -12.05 15.57
CA SER A 71 -27.12 -11.33 16.07
C SER A 71 -28.31 -11.33 15.11
N VAL A 72 -28.11 -11.52 13.79
CA VAL A 72 -29.20 -11.55 12.81
C VAL A 72 -29.95 -12.88 12.91
N LYS A 73 -29.24 -14.01 12.89
CA LYS A 73 -29.83 -15.35 13.10
C LYS A 73 -30.46 -15.47 14.48
N ARG A 74 -29.85 -14.85 15.50
CA ARG A 74 -30.43 -14.76 16.84
C ARG A 74 -31.78 -14.03 16.80
N VAL A 75 -31.86 -12.84 16.20
CA VAL A 75 -33.11 -12.08 16.10
C VAL A 75 -34.14 -12.83 15.25
N GLU A 76 -33.73 -13.52 14.19
CA GLU A 76 -34.63 -14.32 13.35
C GLU A 76 -35.25 -15.48 14.13
N VAL A 77 -34.43 -16.25 14.86
CA VAL A 77 -34.89 -17.36 15.69
C VAL A 77 -35.77 -16.87 16.85
N VAL A 78 -35.38 -15.77 17.50
CA VAL A 78 -36.20 -15.12 18.55
C VAL A 78 -37.51 -14.60 17.98
N GLY A 79 -37.49 -14.02 16.77
CA GLY A 79 -38.66 -13.63 15.98
C GLY A 79 -39.62 -14.79 15.78
N HIS A 80 -39.09 -15.90 15.26
CA HIS A 80 -39.87 -17.10 14.97
C HIS A 80 -40.45 -17.75 16.23
N VAL A 81 -39.65 -17.90 17.29
CA VAL A 81 -40.13 -18.49 18.56
C VAL A 81 -41.10 -17.53 19.28
N GLY A 82 -40.89 -16.22 19.17
CA GLY A 82 -41.83 -15.20 19.64
C GLY A 82 -43.19 -15.30 18.93
N GLU A 83 -43.21 -15.47 17.61
CA GLU A 83 -44.44 -15.73 16.83
C GLU A 83 -45.16 -17.00 17.32
N VAL A 84 -44.43 -18.09 17.53
CA VAL A 84 -44.99 -19.37 18.02
C VAL A 84 -45.55 -19.26 19.45
N LEU A 85 -44.92 -18.45 20.30
CA LEU A 85 -45.32 -18.23 21.70
C LEU A 85 -46.35 -17.09 21.86
N GLY A 86 -46.68 -16.37 20.79
CA GLY A 86 -47.59 -15.22 20.83
C GLY A 86 -47.04 -13.98 21.55
N VAL A 87 -45.71 -13.80 21.55
CA VAL A 87 -45.01 -12.67 22.19
C VAL A 87 -44.51 -11.69 21.13
N ASP A 88 -44.84 -10.41 21.24
CA ASP A 88 -44.26 -9.37 20.39
C ASP A 88 -42.83 -9.05 20.83
N VAL A 89 -41.88 -9.52 20.05
CA VAL A 89 -40.44 -9.41 20.30
C VAL A 89 -39.83 -8.09 19.80
N LYS A 90 -40.59 -7.24 19.08
CA LYS A 90 -40.06 -5.98 18.51
C LYS A 90 -39.77 -4.90 19.56
N GLU A 91 -40.42 -4.96 20.72
CA GLU A 91 -40.23 -4.00 21.82
C GLU A 91 -39.24 -4.48 22.90
N LEU A 92 -38.67 -5.68 22.73
CA LEU A 92 -37.78 -6.30 23.72
C LEU A 92 -36.31 -6.09 23.38
N ASP A 93 -35.53 -5.69 24.38
CA ASP A 93 -34.09 -5.52 24.26
C ASP A 93 -33.34 -6.82 24.58
N PHE A 94 -32.76 -7.43 23.54
CA PHE A 94 -31.92 -8.63 23.65
C PHE A 94 -30.42 -8.30 23.59
N SER A 95 -30.02 -7.03 23.70
CA SER A 95 -28.62 -6.61 23.56
C SER A 95 -27.67 -7.29 24.56
N GLN A 96 -28.18 -7.63 25.75
CA GLN A 96 -27.45 -8.31 26.83
C GLN A 96 -27.72 -9.83 26.90
N ALA A 97 -28.60 -10.37 26.05
CA ALA A 97 -28.95 -11.79 26.07
C ALA A 97 -27.97 -12.59 25.18
N LEU A 98 -27.02 -13.26 25.82
CA LEU A 98 -25.90 -13.92 25.13
C LEU A 98 -26.13 -15.43 24.97
N SER A 99 -26.97 -16.04 25.80
CA SER A 99 -27.30 -17.48 25.77
C SER A 99 -28.78 -17.74 25.47
N VAL A 100 -29.14 -19.00 25.18
CA VAL A 100 -30.55 -19.41 25.05
C VAL A 100 -31.31 -19.18 26.36
N SER A 101 -30.66 -19.43 27.50
CA SER A 101 -31.20 -19.17 28.83
C SER A 101 -31.53 -17.69 29.05
N ASP A 102 -30.64 -16.77 28.64
CA ASP A 102 -30.87 -15.33 28.78
C ASP A 102 -32.05 -14.86 27.91
N ILE A 103 -32.13 -15.37 26.68
CA ILE A 103 -33.23 -15.07 25.76
C ILE A 103 -34.55 -15.58 26.35
N ALA A 104 -34.56 -16.82 26.87
CA ALA A 104 -35.73 -17.38 27.52
C ALA A 104 -36.17 -16.56 28.74
N GLU A 105 -35.23 -16.00 29.52
CA GLU A 105 -35.54 -15.09 30.63
C GLU A 105 -36.20 -13.80 30.16
N VAL A 106 -35.70 -13.18 29.09
CA VAL A 106 -36.29 -11.97 28.51
C VAL A 106 -37.69 -12.28 27.96
N LEU A 107 -37.88 -13.40 27.26
CA LEU A 107 -39.17 -13.78 26.69
C LEU A 107 -40.23 -14.10 27.75
N VAL A 108 -39.86 -14.82 28.81
CA VAL A 108 -40.78 -15.16 29.92
C VAL A 108 -41.11 -13.92 30.77
N GLY A 109 -40.19 -12.95 30.87
CA GLY A 109 -40.38 -11.70 31.62
C GLY A 109 -41.38 -10.71 30.99
N SER A 110 -41.85 -10.96 29.77
CA SER A 110 -42.52 -9.97 28.92
C SER A 110 -44.05 -10.09 28.82
N GLN A 111 -44.71 -10.87 29.69
CA GLN A 111 -46.18 -10.96 29.71
C GLN A 111 -46.85 -9.68 30.25
N ASN A 112 -46.95 -8.65 29.42
CA ASN A 112 -48.02 -7.65 29.36
C ASN A 112 -47.72 -6.68 28.20
N VAL A 113 -48.46 -6.78 27.10
CA VAL A 113 -48.99 -5.69 26.23
C VAL A 113 -49.37 -6.25 24.84
N GLU A 114 -50.39 -5.64 24.24
CA GLU A 114 -51.15 -6.04 23.05
C GLU A 114 -50.41 -5.92 21.71
N VAL A 115 -50.84 -6.77 20.77
CA VAL A 115 -50.31 -7.04 19.41
C VAL A 115 -50.73 -5.96 18.38
N VAL A 116 -49.82 -5.57 17.48
CA VAL A 116 -50.16 -5.01 16.16
C VAL A 116 -49.27 -5.58 15.03
N ASP A 117 -49.96 -6.00 13.98
CA ASP A 117 -49.54 -6.68 12.74
C ASP A 117 -48.71 -5.81 11.76
N ALA A 118 -47.74 -6.41 11.03
CA ALA A 118 -47.36 -6.07 9.64
C ALA A 118 -46.17 -6.91 9.06
N GLN A 119 -46.51 -7.75 8.08
CA GLN A 119 -45.93 -8.02 6.74
C GLN A 119 -44.42 -8.34 6.51
N ARG A 120 -44.20 -9.53 5.91
CA ARG A 120 -42.96 -10.05 5.30
C ARG A 120 -42.74 -9.57 3.86
N THR A 121 -41.46 -9.46 3.44
CA THR A 121 -41.05 -9.60 2.03
C THR A 121 -39.78 -10.45 1.96
N GLU A 122 -39.80 -11.51 1.14
CA GLU A 122 -38.68 -12.41 0.84
C GLU A 122 -37.86 -11.90 -0.36
N ALA A 123 -36.55 -12.17 -0.38
CA ALA A 123 -35.70 -12.06 -1.55
C ALA A 123 -34.87 -13.34 -1.72
N GLY A 124 -35.04 -14.01 -2.86
CA GLY A 124 -34.31 -15.22 -3.25
C GLY A 124 -33.00 -14.90 -3.99
N ALA A 125 -31.99 -15.73 -3.76
CA ALA A 125 -30.72 -15.73 -4.49
C ALA A 125 -30.75 -16.81 -5.60
N SER A 126 -30.16 -16.50 -6.76
CA SER A 126 -29.95 -17.46 -7.85
C SER A 126 -28.47 -17.52 -8.22
N ASP A 127 -27.92 -18.74 -8.24
CA ASP A 127 -26.59 -19.09 -8.75
C ASP A 127 -26.50 -18.87 -10.27
N ALA A 128 -25.38 -18.31 -10.73
CA ALA A 128 -24.99 -18.33 -12.13
C ALA A 128 -23.50 -18.70 -12.26
N GLN A 129 -23.24 -19.77 -13.02
CA GLN A 129 -21.92 -20.21 -13.46
C GLN A 129 -21.40 -19.27 -14.56
N LEU A 130 -20.11 -18.91 -14.52
CA LEU A 130 -19.45 -18.02 -15.48
C LEU A 130 -18.30 -18.75 -16.19
N ASP A 131 -18.31 -18.65 -17.53
CA ASP A 131 -17.30 -19.16 -18.45
C ASP A 131 -16.03 -18.30 -18.45
N SER A 132 -14.90 -18.92 -18.82
CA SER A 132 -13.55 -18.33 -18.87
C SER A 132 -13.46 -17.01 -19.65
N VAL A 133 -13.04 -15.94 -18.98
CA VAL A 133 -12.85 -14.60 -19.57
C VAL A 133 -11.56 -14.54 -20.39
N THR A 134 -11.68 -14.27 -21.69
CA THR A 134 -10.56 -13.89 -22.56
C THR A 134 -10.53 -12.36 -22.67
N ILE A 135 -9.48 -11.70 -22.18
CA ILE A 135 -9.40 -10.24 -22.14
C ILE A 135 -8.77 -9.71 -23.44
N GLY A 136 -9.56 -8.98 -24.24
CA GLY A 136 -9.06 -8.09 -25.28
C GLY A 136 -8.63 -6.74 -24.68
N TYR A 137 -7.67 -6.06 -25.31
CA TYR A 137 -7.24 -4.71 -24.92
C TYR A 137 -8.35 -3.68 -25.24
N GLU A 138 -9.29 -3.47 -24.31
CA GLU A 138 -10.30 -2.40 -24.38
C GLU A 138 -9.96 -1.19 -23.50
N ASP A 139 -10.64 -0.08 -23.80
CA ASP A 139 -10.43 1.32 -23.37
C ASP A 139 -10.44 1.55 -21.84
N GLU A 140 -9.58 2.47 -21.36
CA GLU A 140 -9.42 2.79 -19.91
C GLU A 140 -10.71 3.30 -19.25
N SER A 141 -11.64 3.80 -20.05
CA SER A 141 -12.97 4.30 -19.64
C SER A 141 -13.87 3.23 -19.00
N SER A 142 -13.53 1.95 -19.12
CA SER A 142 -14.29 0.82 -18.55
C SER A 142 -13.90 0.43 -17.12
N ARG A 143 -12.79 0.96 -16.59
CA ARG A 143 -12.24 0.54 -15.28
C ARG A 143 -13.03 1.13 -14.12
N THR A 144 -13.45 0.29 -13.15
CA THR A 144 -14.14 0.75 -11.93
C THR A 144 -13.21 1.10 -10.78
N ALA A 145 -11.96 0.65 -10.83
CA ALA A 145 -10.92 0.96 -9.85
C ALA A 145 -9.66 1.50 -10.54
N HIS A 146 -9.06 2.54 -9.94
CA HIS A 146 -7.88 3.22 -10.46
C HIS A 146 -6.66 2.99 -9.58
N ARG A 147 -5.47 3.19 -10.16
CA ARG A 147 -4.18 3.00 -9.49
C ARG A 147 -3.75 4.26 -8.76
N TYR A 148 -3.39 4.12 -7.49
CA TYR A 148 -2.88 5.19 -6.65
C TYR A 148 -1.60 4.78 -5.92
N VAL A 149 -0.80 5.77 -5.53
CA VAL A 149 0.43 5.58 -4.75
C VAL A 149 0.42 6.53 -3.54
N PRO A 150 0.74 6.06 -2.33
CA PRO A 150 0.83 6.92 -1.16
C PRO A 150 2.15 7.71 -1.17
N GLN A 151 2.06 8.98 -0.79
CA GLN A 151 3.19 9.89 -0.67
C GLN A 151 3.11 10.65 0.64
N SER A 152 4.25 10.93 1.22
CA SER A 152 4.39 11.85 2.34
C SER A 152 4.30 13.30 1.83
N VAL A 153 3.57 14.11 2.59
CA VAL A 153 3.37 15.53 2.30
C VAL A 153 3.61 16.31 3.58
N ARG A 154 4.50 17.30 3.51
CA ARG A 154 4.78 18.19 4.63
C ARG A 154 3.59 19.12 4.85
N ILE A 155 3.19 19.29 6.11
CA ILE A 155 2.09 20.18 6.52
C ILE A 155 2.57 21.15 7.60
N LYS A 156 2.04 22.37 7.58
CA LYS A 156 2.41 23.42 8.54
C LYS A 156 1.28 23.84 9.47
N SER A 157 0.04 23.67 9.03
CA SER A 157 -1.15 24.05 9.77
C SER A 157 -1.41 23.08 10.92
N LEU A 158 -1.99 23.65 11.98
CA LEU A 158 -2.55 22.94 13.11
C LEU A 158 -4.03 23.31 13.17
N GLY A 159 -4.88 22.34 13.50
CA GLY A 159 -6.30 22.61 13.73
C GLY A 159 -6.51 23.45 14.99
N ALA A 160 -7.77 23.72 15.32
CA ALA A 160 -8.11 24.45 16.53
C ALA A 160 -7.64 23.72 17.80
N GLU A 161 -7.35 24.47 18.86
CA GLU A 161 -7.09 23.87 20.18
C GLU A 161 -8.35 23.17 20.70
N ARG A 162 -8.20 21.93 21.19
CA ARG A 162 -9.27 21.14 21.84
C ARG A 162 -9.10 21.07 23.34
N THR A 163 -10.22 20.95 24.04
CA THR A 163 -10.25 20.85 25.51
C THR A 163 -10.04 19.40 25.95
N ILE A 164 -9.05 19.17 26.82
CA ILE A 164 -8.84 17.89 27.50
C ILE A 164 -9.53 17.95 28.87
N LEU A 165 -10.43 17.00 29.13
CA LEU A 165 -11.11 16.89 30.42
C LEU A 165 -10.22 16.20 31.45
N PRO A 166 -10.22 16.63 32.72
CA PRO A 166 -9.56 15.91 33.79
C PRO A 166 -10.07 14.47 33.91
N GLY A 167 -9.16 13.51 34.06
CA GLY A 167 -9.48 12.10 34.00
C GLY A 167 -8.28 11.22 34.33
N ASP A 168 -8.38 9.94 34.00
CA ASP A 168 -7.27 9.01 34.03
C ASP A 168 -6.78 8.78 32.59
N ALA A 169 -5.48 8.58 32.43
CA ALA A 169 -4.86 8.22 31.16
C ALA A 169 -4.07 6.92 31.29
N ILE A 170 -4.20 6.03 30.33
CA ILE A 170 -3.32 4.86 30.22
C ILE A 170 -2.10 5.27 29.42
N LEU A 171 -0.92 5.05 30.00
CA LEU A 171 0.36 5.13 29.31
C LEU A 171 0.87 3.70 29.12
N ILE A 172 0.85 3.22 27.88
CA ILE A 172 1.50 1.97 27.52
C ILE A 172 2.98 2.29 27.28
N THR A 173 3.86 1.75 28.12
CA THR A 173 5.23 2.28 28.25
C THR A 173 6.18 1.81 27.15
N ALA A 174 7.08 2.71 26.73
CA ALA A 174 8.27 2.41 25.95
C ALA A 174 9.32 1.65 26.77
N ALA A 175 10.34 1.11 26.11
CA ALA A 175 11.51 0.53 26.79
C ALA A 175 12.40 1.58 27.47
N ASP A 176 12.43 2.81 26.94
CA ASP A 176 13.20 3.92 27.49
C ASP A 176 12.41 4.69 28.56
N GLN A 177 12.88 4.63 29.82
CA GLN A 177 12.25 5.33 30.93
C GLN A 177 12.23 6.85 30.76
N SER A 178 13.23 7.44 30.10
CA SER A 178 13.29 8.89 29.89
C SER A 178 12.17 9.39 28.97
N VAL A 179 11.79 8.58 27.97
CA VAL A 179 10.63 8.81 27.12
C VAL A 179 9.35 8.72 27.95
N ASN A 180 9.20 7.66 28.75
CA ASN A 180 8.03 7.47 29.62
C ASN A 180 7.83 8.66 30.59
N ASP A 181 8.89 9.12 31.23
CA ASP A 181 8.87 10.25 32.17
C ASP A 181 8.48 11.56 31.47
N ALA A 182 9.00 11.78 30.25
CA ALA A 182 8.67 12.97 29.46
C ALA A 182 7.19 13.00 29.05
N VAL A 183 6.65 11.86 28.60
CA VAL A 183 5.23 11.75 28.22
C VAL A 183 4.31 11.83 29.43
N ARG A 184 4.67 11.16 30.53
CA ARG A 184 3.94 11.26 31.80
C ARG A 184 3.79 12.71 32.23
N LYS A 185 4.89 13.49 32.18
CA LYS A 185 4.85 14.92 32.53
C LYS A 185 3.86 15.69 31.67
N VAL A 186 3.79 15.44 30.36
CA VAL A 186 2.80 16.07 29.47
C VAL A 186 1.38 15.72 29.90
N LEU A 187 1.09 14.44 30.19
CA LEU A 187 -0.23 14.00 30.62
C LEU A 187 -0.65 14.63 31.97
N GLU A 188 0.28 14.71 32.92
CA GLU A 188 0.04 15.34 34.24
C GLU A 188 -0.20 16.86 34.10
N GLU A 189 0.53 17.54 33.21
CA GLU A 189 0.31 18.95 32.87
C GLU A 189 -1.08 19.19 32.25
N LEU A 190 -1.63 18.20 31.55
CA LEU A 190 -3.00 18.18 31.02
C LEU A 190 -4.05 17.73 32.04
N SER A 191 -3.70 17.64 33.33
CA SER A 191 -4.58 17.21 34.42
C SER A 191 -5.10 15.76 34.31
N LEU A 192 -4.33 14.88 33.67
CA LEU A 192 -4.61 13.44 33.57
C LEU A 192 -3.81 12.66 34.62
N THR A 193 -4.47 11.74 35.32
CA THR A 193 -3.82 10.81 36.25
C THR A 193 -3.33 9.58 35.50
N VAL A 194 -2.01 9.38 35.45
CA VAL A 194 -1.41 8.32 34.62
C VAL A 194 -1.48 6.94 35.30
N ILE A 195 -1.95 5.96 34.54
CA ILE A 195 -1.90 4.51 34.82
C ILE A 195 -0.93 3.90 33.83
N GLU A 196 0.16 3.30 34.31
CA GLU A 196 1.13 2.65 33.43
C GLU A 196 0.79 1.18 33.19
N ILE A 197 0.91 0.78 31.92
CA ILE A 197 0.88 -0.61 31.49
C ILE A 197 2.21 -0.89 30.79
N PRO A 198 3.00 -1.90 31.21
CA PRO A 198 4.20 -2.29 30.48
C PRO A 198 3.84 -2.62 29.02
N GLY A 199 4.57 -2.09 28.04
CA GLY A 199 4.20 -2.33 26.64
C GLY A 199 4.41 -3.77 26.13
N ASP A 200 5.06 -4.63 26.91
CA ASP A 200 5.15 -6.10 26.73
C ASP A 200 4.27 -6.87 27.73
N ALA A 201 3.26 -6.21 28.32
CA ALA A 201 2.39 -6.86 29.30
C ALA A 201 1.58 -8.00 28.66
N SER A 202 1.53 -9.13 29.36
CA SER A 202 0.65 -10.23 28.97
C SER A 202 -0.83 -9.85 29.11
N GLU A 203 -1.69 -10.51 28.34
CA GLU A 203 -3.16 -10.35 28.43
C GLU A 203 -3.67 -10.46 29.88
N ALA A 204 -3.18 -11.43 30.66
CA ALA A 204 -3.56 -11.59 32.06
C ALA A 204 -3.12 -10.41 32.95
N THR A 205 -1.95 -9.83 32.66
CA THR A 205 -1.46 -8.64 33.36
C THR A 205 -2.32 -7.43 33.04
N ILE A 206 -2.65 -7.24 31.77
CA ILE A 206 -3.51 -6.15 31.29
C ILE A 206 -4.88 -6.29 31.95
N LYS A 207 -5.55 -7.44 31.84
CA LYS A 207 -6.85 -7.69 32.48
C LYS A 207 -6.85 -7.41 33.98
N ARG A 208 -5.76 -7.74 34.70
CA ARG A 208 -5.63 -7.44 36.13
C ARG A 208 -5.45 -5.95 36.42
N LEU A 209 -4.68 -5.23 35.60
CA LEU A 209 -4.48 -3.79 35.75
C LEU A 209 -5.74 -3.00 35.38
N THR A 210 -6.52 -3.53 34.44
CA THR A 210 -7.73 -2.93 33.92
C THR A 210 -9.00 -3.41 34.63
N SER A 211 -8.98 -4.42 35.49
CA SER A 211 -10.18 -4.86 36.24
C SER A 211 -10.65 -3.92 37.37
N SER A 212 -10.10 -2.71 37.48
CA SER A 212 -10.40 -1.75 38.55
C SER A 212 -11.51 -0.78 38.13
N ASP A 213 -12.31 -0.31 39.09
CA ASP A 213 -13.25 0.82 38.90
C ASP A 213 -12.58 2.08 38.30
N ARG A 214 -11.25 2.18 38.40
CA ARG A 214 -10.45 3.24 37.77
C ARG A 214 -10.60 3.30 36.25
N LEU A 215 -10.91 2.19 35.59
CA LEU A 215 -11.15 2.20 34.14
C LEU A 215 -12.27 3.14 33.74
N ARG A 216 -13.32 3.29 34.56
CA ARG A 216 -14.47 4.15 34.25
C ARG A 216 -14.10 5.63 34.08
N ARG A 217 -12.89 6.02 34.48
CA ARG A 217 -12.36 7.38 34.37
C ARG A 217 -11.33 7.55 33.25
N VAL A 218 -10.99 6.47 32.54
CA VAL A 218 -9.99 6.50 31.46
C VAL A 218 -10.59 7.19 30.25
N SER A 219 -10.11 8.40 29.96
CA SER A 219 -10.49 9.17 28.78
C SER A 219 -9.40 9.17 27.72
N THR A 220 -8.16 8.81 28.06
CA THR A 220 -7.02 8.92 27.16
C THR A 220 -6.16 7.65 27.20
N VAL A 221 -5.72 7.18 26.03
CA VAL A 221 -4.69 6.16 25.88
C VAL A 221 -3.54 6.74 25.07
N VAL A 222 -2.32 6.67 25.61
CA VAL A 222 -1.09 6.93 24.88
C VAL A 222 -0.30 5.64 24.79
N ASP A 223 -0.13 5.16 23.57
CA ASP A 223 0.53 3.91 23.27
C ASP A 223 1.95 4.16 22.74
N LEU A 224 2.95 3.91 23.59
CA LEU A 224 4.38 3.94 23.24
C LEU A 224 4.97 2.53 23.09
N SER A 225 4.13 1.49 23.06
CA SER A 225 4.60 0.10 23.16
C SER A 225 5.56 -0.27 22.03
N VAL A 226 5.42 0.29 20.82
CA VAL A 226 6.33 0.04 19.69
C VAL A 226 7.74 0.57 19.94
N LEU A 227 7.95 1.53 20.85
CA LEU A 227 9.26 2.14 21.10
C LEU A 227 10.15 1.24 21.99
N ARG A 228 10.57 0.11 21.43
CA ARG A 228 11.49 -0.86 22.03
C ARG A 228 12.37 -1.49 20.95
N PRO A 229 13.51 -2.09 21.33
CA PRO A 229 14.29 -2.87 20.38
C PRO A 229 13.51 -4.11 19.96
N HIS A 230 13.36 -4.32 18.65
CA HIS A 230 12.81 -5.55 18.10
C HIS A 230 13.88 -6.31 17.31
N ALA A 231 13.68 -7.61 17.14
CA ALA A 231 14.52 -8.41 16.26
C ALA A 231 14.34 -7.97 14.79
N ASP A 232 15.36 -8.21 13.95
CA ASP A 232 15.24 -7.93 12.51
C ASP A 232 14.24 -8.90 11.85
N VAL A 233 13.47 -8.44 10.87
CA VAL A 233 12.52 -9.29 10.12
C VAL A 233 13.21 -10.50 9.47
N LEU A 234 14.49 -10.37 9.09
CA LEU A 234 15.30 -11.45 8.50
C LEU A 234 15.99 -12.33 9.55
N SER A 235 15.85 -12.03 10.84
CA SER A 235 16.43 -12.84 11.91
C SER A 235 15.96 -14.30 11.82
N LYS A 236 16.87 -15.23 12.16
CA LYS A 236 16.55 -16.66 12.21
C LYS A 236 15.75 -16.99 13.47
N GLY A 237 14.84 -17.97 13.35
CA GLY A 237 13.95 -18.38 14.43
C GLY A 237 12.70 -17.50 14.53
N ASP A 238 12.12 -17.44 15.73
CA ASP A 238 10.82 -16.82 16.00
C ASP A 238 10.90 -15.46 16.70
N ALA A 239 12.10 -14.92 16.94
CA ALA A 239 12.27 -13.71 17.75
C ALA A 239 11.44 -12.51 17.26
N TRP A 240 11.54 -12.17 15.96
CA TRP A 240 10.73 -11.07 15.40
C TRP A 240 9.23 -11.37 15.46
N TRP A 241 8.82 -12.62 15.22
CA TRP A 241 7.41 -12.98 15.30
C TRP A 241 6.86 -12.89 16.73
N GLN A 242 7.68 -13.23 17.74
CA GLN A 242 7.32 -13.05 19.15
C GLN A 242 7.15 -11.56 19.50
N ASP A 243 7.97 -10.67 18.93
CA ASP A 243 7.81 -9.23 19.07
C ASP A 243 6.48 -8.75 18.46
N VAL A 244 6.14 -9.23 17.26
CA VAL A 244 4.86 -8.95 16.58
C VAL A 244 3.66 -9.43 17.40
N GLU A 245 3.69 -10.66 17.92
CA GLU A 245 2.63 -11.23 18.75
C GLU A 245 2.47 -10.48 20.08
N GLY A 246 3.60 -10.11 20.71
CA GLY A 246 3.61 -9.32 21.94
C GLY A 246 2.99 -7.94 21.72
N GLN A 247 3.42 -7.24 20.67
CA GLN A 247 2.88 -5.93 20.31
C GLN A 247 1.37 -5.99 20.06
N TYR A 248 0.92 -6.96 19.27
CA TYR A 248 -0.51 -7.14 18.99
C TYR A 248 -1.31 -7.48 20.24
N THR A 249 -0.78 -8.34 21.12
CA THR A 249 -1.41 -8.69 22.39
C THR A 249 -1.66 -7.46 23.26
N THR A 250 -0.67 -6.58 23.37
CA THR A 250 -0.77 -5.35 24.17
C THR A 250 -1.86 -4.42 23.62
N VAL A 251 -1.76 -4.02 22.34
CA VAL A 251 -2.70 -3.05 21.74
C VAL A 251 -4.14 -3.60 21.74
N PHE A 252 -4.31 -4.88 21.39
CA PHE A 252 -5.61 -5.54 21.38
C PHE A 252 -6.24 -5.59 22.76
N SER A 253 -5.49 -6.05 23.77
CA SER A 253 -6.02 -6.26 25.12
C SER A 253 -6.36 -4.94 25.82
N VAL A 254 -5.56 -3.88 25.60
CA VAL A 254 -5.88 -2.56 26.14
C VAL A 254 -7.12 -2.00 25.45
N ALA A 255 -7.20 -2.06 24.13
CA ALA A 255 -8.37 -1.59 23.38
C ALA A 255 -9.64 -2.33 23.79
N GLN A 256 -9.59 -3.67 23.91
CA GLN A 256 -10.72 -4.46 24.38
C GLN A 256 -11.16 -4.08 25.80
N ALA A 257 -10.22 -3.81 26.70
CA ALA A 257 -10.52 -3.42 28.08
C ALA A 257 -11.08 -2.00 28.22
N THR A 258 -10.70 -1.07 27.34
CA THR A 258 -11.13 0.34 27.42
C THR A 258 -12.25 0.71 26.45
N TYR A 259 -12.63 -0.17 25.52
CA TYR A 259 -13.56 0.11 24.42
C TYR A 259 -14.84 0.83 24.86
N GLU A 260 -15.60 0.24 25.79
CA GLU A 260 -16.88 0.80 26.25
C GLU A 260 -16.69 2.15 26.96
N THR A 261 -15.60 2.30 27.71
CA THR A 261 -15.30 3.55 28.40
C THR A 261 -14.97 4.64 27.38
N LEU A 262 -14.06 4.39 26.44
CA LEU A 262 -13.70 5.36 25.40
C LEU A 262 -14.92 5.74 24.55
N GLN A 263 -15.76 4.75 24.21
CA GLN A 263 -17.02 5.00 23.52
C GLN A 263 -17.93 5.96 24.30
N SER A 264 -18.05 5.77 25.62
CA SER A 264 -18.88 6.64 26.48
C SER A 264 -18.39 8.08 26.59
N TYR A 265 -17.07 8.32 26.42
CA TYR A 265 -16.47 9.65 26.46
C TYR A 265 -16.57 10.41 25.12
N GLY A 266 -16.92 9.74 24.02
CA GLY A 266 -17.15 10.38 22.71
C GLY A 266 -15.99 11.26 22.26
N GLU A 267 -16.29 12.52 21.93
CA GLU A 267 -15.31 13.54 21.48
C GLU A 267 -14.21 13.89 22.50
N HIS A 268 -14.41 13.54 23.78
CA HIS A 268 -13.42 13.74 24.83
C HIS A 268 -12.49 12.54 25.01
N ALA A 269 -12.79 11.40 24.38
CA ALA A 269 -11.89 10.26 24.35
C ALA A 269 -10.70 10.55 23.43
N SER A 270 -9.52 10.04 23.77
CA SER A 270 -8.32 10.14 22.93
C SER A 270 -7.53 8.83 22.87
N TRP A 271 -7.06 8.46 21.69
CA TRP A 271 -6.07 7.40 21.51
C TRP A 271 -4.92 7.92 20.64
N ILE A 272 -3.72 8.00 21.19
CA ILE A 272 -2.51 8.34 20.43
C ILE A 272 -1.55 7.17 20.44
N ALA A 273 -1.23 6.63 19.27
CA ALA A 273 -0.17 5.65 19.10
C ALA A 273 1.09 6.29 18.56
N VAL A 274 2.24 5.94 19.14
CA VAL A 274 3.55 6.42 18.72
C VAL A 274 4.35 5.27 18.13
N THR A 275 4.94 5.53 16.96
CA THR A 275 5.73 4.56 16.21
C THR A 275 7.09 5.15 15.80
N SER A 276 8.03 4.29 15.42
CA SER A 276 9.37 4.69 14.95
C SER A 276 9.71 3.96 13.65
N SER A 277 8.84 4.11 12.66
CA SER A 277 8.86 3.39 11.39
C SER A 277 9.66 4.14 10.30
N GLY A 278 10.44 5.15 10.69
CA GLY A 278 11.24 5.96 9.77
C GLY A 278 10.77 7.42 9.64
N GLY A 279 9.66 7.79 10.29
CA GLY A 279 9.15 9.16 10.36
C GLY A 279 7.89 9.36 9.54
N MET A 280 7.62 8.55 8.52
CA MET A 280 6.31 8.49 7.89
C MET A 280 5.95 7.10 7.38
N SER A 281 5.78 6.14 8.29
CA SER A 281 5.38 4.76 7.97
C SER A 281 6.33 4.05 6.99
N GLY A 282 7.63 4.37 7.04
CA GLY A 282 8.64 3.85 6.11
C GLY A 282 8.62 4.47 4.71
N MET A 283 7.70 5.39 4.41
CA MET A 283 7.61 6.03 3.10
C MET A 283 8.68 7.10 2.88
N ASP A 284 9.26 7.65 3.94
CA ASP A 284 10.47 8.47 3.92
C ASP A 284 11.45 7.83 4.88
N LEU A 285 12.52 7.21 4.37
CA LEU A 285 13.48 6.50 5.20
C LEU A 285 14.73 7.35 5.35
N ARG A 286 14.74 8.12 6.43
CA ARG A 286 15.96 8.73 6.96
C ARG A 286 16.70 7.77 7.90
N THR A 287 15.96 6.96 8.63
CA THR A 287 16.44 5.84 9.45
C THR A 287 15.83 4.53 8.94
N VAL A 288 16.36 3.37 9.36
CA VAL A 288 15.94 2.06 8.85
C VAL A 288 14.48 1.73 9.21
N GLY A 289 13.94 2.34 10.28
CA GLY A 289 12.56 2.14 10.73
C GLY A 289 12.27 0.73 11.25
N ASP A 290 11.12 0.54 11.89
CA ASP A 290 10.60 -0.76 12.31
C ASP A 290 9.20 -1.03 11.73
N PRO A 291 9.00 -2.14 10.97
CA PRO A 291 7.71 -2.44 10.36
C PRO A 291 6.60 -2.76 11.37
N ILE A 292 6.91 -3.08 12.62
CA ILE A 292 5.92 -3.39 13.66
C ILE A 292 5.01 -2.17 13.95
N GLY A 293 5.47 -0.94 13.67
CA GLY A 293 4.64 0.25 13.77
C GLY A 293 3.36 0.18 12.93
N GLY A 294 3.42 -0.45 11.75
CA GLY A 294 2.32 -0.61 10.81
C GLY A 294 1.21 -1.48 11.37
N LEU A 295 1.56 -2.48 12.19
CA LEU A 295 0.57 -3.30 12.90
C LEU A 295 -0.29 -2.45 13.84
N THR A 296 0.34 -1.62 14.67
CA THR A 296 -0.36 -0.70 15.58
C THR A 296 -1.15 0.35 14.81
N ALA A 297 -0.56 0.93 13.75
CA ALA A 297 -1.21 1.93 12.91
C ALA A 297 -2.50 1.38 12.28
N GLY A 298 -2.44 0.21 11.65
CA GLY A 298 -3.62 -0.44 11.06
C GLY A 298 -4.71 -0.76 12.09
N PHE A 299 -4.32 -1.30 13.25
CA PHE A 299 -5.25 -1.58 14.33
C PHE A 299 -5.98 -0.31 14.80
N VAL A 300 -5.23 0.76 15.06
CA VAL A 300 -5.75 2.03 15.58
C VAL A 300 -6.65 2.76 14.58
N LYS A 301 -6.36 2.67 13.27
CA LYS A 301 -7.28 3.20 12.23
C LYS A 301 -8.65 2.52 12.29
N THR A 302 -8.67 1.20 12.53
CA THR A 302 -9.93 0.48 12.69
C THR A 302 -10.66 0.90 13.98
N LEU A 303 -9.94 1.03 15.09
CA LEU A 303 -10.51 1.53 16.34
C LEU A 303 -11.11 2.93 16.18
N ALA A 304 -10.47 3.82 15.42
CA ALA A 304 -11.00 5.15 15.11
C ALA A 304 -12.32 5.10 14.33
N LEU A 305 -12.47 4.14 13.39
CA LEU A 305 -13.70 3.95 12.63
C LEU A 305 -14.83 3.30 13.46
N GLU A 306 -14.48 2.43 14.41
CA GLU A 306 -15.43 1.86 15.38
C GLU A 306 -15.87 2.90 16.41
N LEU A 307 -14.98 3.82 16.80
CA LEU A 307 -15.19 4.89 17.78
C LEU A 307 -15.06 6.28 17.13
N ARG A 308 -15.88 6.60 16.13
CA ARG A 308 -15.72 7.81 15.27
C ARG A 308 -15.61 9.16 15.97
N GLN A 309 -16.17 9.30 17.17
CA GLN A 309 -16.07 10.55 17.93
C GLN A 309 -14.71 10.68 18.63
N MET A 310 -13.99 9.58 18.87
CA MET A 310 -12.73 9.58 19.60
C MET A 310 -11.62 10.29 18.81
N HIS A 311 -10.90 11.19 19.48
CA HIS A 311 -9.73 11.84 18.91
C HIS A 311 -8.59 10.83 18.76
N THR A 312 -8.19 10.54 17.51
CA THR A 312 -7.19 9.52 17.23
C THR A 312 -6.00 10.08 16.46
N ARG A 313 -4.79 9.70 16.88
CA ARG A 313 -3.54 10.03 16.18
C ARG A 313 -2.59 8.85 16.15
N ILE A 314 -1.90 8.70 15.04
CA ILE A 314 -0.76 7.81 14.85
C ILE A 314 0.42 8.72 14.52
N VAL A 315 1.41 8.76 15.39
CA VAL A 315 2.54 9.71 15.32
C VAL A 315 3.83 8.93 15.13
N ASP A 316 4.42 9.02 13.94
CA ASP A 316 5.64 8.31 13.56
C ASP A 316 6.86 9.24 13.63
N PHE A 317 7.98 8.77 14.19
CA PHE A 317 9.21 9.55 14.31
C PHE A 317 10.36 8.92 13.53
N ASP A 318 11.18 9.76 12.87
CA ASP A 318 12.43 9.34 12.25
C ASP A 318 13.50 9.01 13.31
N VAL A 319 13.59 9.86 14.33
CA VAL A 319 14.46 9.74 15.50
C VAL A 319 13.67 10.05 16.75
N VAL A 320 13.70 9.14 17.72
CA VAL A 320 13.02 9.31 19.01
C VAL A 320 13.93 10.05 19.97
N GLU A 321 13.62 11.31 20.22
CA GLU A 321 14.26 12.14 21.24
C GLU A 321 13.20 12.57 22.27
N PRO A 322 13.39 12.33 23.59
CA PRO A 322 12.33 12.49 24.59
C PRO A 322 11.65 13.86 24.60
N SER A 323 12.42 14.96 24.43
CA SER A 323 11.83 16.30 24.50
C SER A 323 11.05 16.67 23.24
N SER A 324 11.56 16.32 22.06
CA SER A 324 10.86 16.48 20.77
C SER A 324 9.59 15.65 20.71
N LEU A 325 9.65 14.38 21.14
CA LEU A 325 8.48 13.49 21.21
C LEU A 325 7.42 14.05 22.16
N ALA A 326 7.80 14.48 23.36
CA ALA A 326 6.86 15.08 24.32
C ALA A 326 6.22 16.37 23.78
N GLY A 327 6.99 17.19 23.06
CA GLY A 327 6.49 18.38 22.38
C GLY A 327 5.45 18.08 21.32
N ALA A 328 5.75 17.12 20.44
CA ALA A 328 4.83 16.64 19.40
C ALA A 328 3.57 16.00 20.00
N LEU A 329 3.70 15.14 21.01
CA LEU A 329 2.54 14.53 21.68
C LEU A 329 1.62 15.56 22.32
N ARG A 330 2.18 16.61 22.95
CA ARG A 330 1.36 17.70 23.46
C ARG A 330 0.56 18.35 22.33
N THR A 331 1.22 18.69 21.22
CA THR A 331 0.56 19.28 20.05
C THR A 331 -0.56 18.37 19.53
N GLU A 332 -0.30 17.08 19.31
CA GLU A 332 -1.25 16.14 18.75
C GLU A 332 -2.39 15.76 19.70
N LEU A 333 -2.21 15.89 21.03
CA LEU A 333 -3.30 15.74 22.01
C LEU A 333 -4.22 16.97 22.02
N THR A 334 -3.64 18.17 21.96
CA THR A 334 -4.36 19.42 22.24
C THR A 334 -4.86 20.14 21.00
N HIS A 335 -4.61 19.63 19.79
CA HIS A 335 -5.11 20.23 18.56
C HIS A 335 -5.93 19.24 17.76
N GLU A 336 -7.03 19.72 17.18
CA GLU A 336 -7.82 18.98 16.21
C GLU A 336 -7.05 18.81 14.89
N ALA A 337 -7.54 17.92 14.04
CA ALA A 337 -7.02 17.80 12.69
C ALA A 337 -7.67 18.89 11.84
N GLU A 338 -6.92 19.52 10.95
CA GLU A 338 -7.49 20.52 10.05
C GLU A 338 -8.33 19.84 8.96
N ASN A 339 -7.84 18.71 8.42
CA ASN A 339 -8.52 17.95 7.37
C ASN A 339 -8.72 16.48 7.77
N GLU A 340 -8.95 16.20 9.05
CA GLU A 340 -9.11 14.84 9.59
C GLU A 340 -7.84 13.96 9.50
N GLU A 341 -6.64 14.56 9.49
CA GLU A 341 -5.38 13.82 9.53
C GLU A 341 -5.27 12.90 10.76
N ILE A 342 -5.16 11.59 10.51
CA ILE A 342 -4.93 10.57 11.55
C ILE A 342 -3.47 10.11 11.61
N GLU A 343 -2.77 10.03 10.47
CA GLU A 343 -1.35 9.66 10.36
C GLU A 343 -0.50 10.92 10.25
N ILE A 344 0.37 11.12 11.23
CA ILE A 344 1.29 12.25 11.33
C ILE A 344 2.72 11.73 11.44
N GLY A 345 3.59 12.27 10.61
CA GLY A 345 5.02 12.00 10.64
C GLY A 345 5.82 13.18 11.18
N TYR A 346 6.85 12.92 11.98
CA TYR A 346 7.83 13.91 12.39
C TYR A 346 9.20 13.52 11.84
N ILE A 347 9.73 14.34 10.94
CA ILE A 347 11.04 14.16 10.31
C ILE A 347 11.84 15.44 10.54
N GLU A 348 12.97 15.37 11.24
CA GLU A 348 13.75 16.56 11.62
C GLU A 348 12.94 17.64 12.37
N GLY A 349 11.85 17.23 13.04
CA GLY A 349 10.93 18.13 13.75
C GLY A 349 9.87 18.79 12.85
N ASP A 350 9.93 18.60 11.53
CA ASP A 350 8.87 19.00 10.61
C ASP A 350 7.72 17.99 10.60
N ARG A 351 6.49 18.49 10.47
CA ARG A 351 5.26 17.70 10.50
C ARG A 351 4.84 17.29 9.08
N TYR A 352 4.54 16.01 8.90
CA TYR A 352 4.14 15.39 7.65
C TYR A 352 2.84 14.60 7.83
N THR A 353 2.20 14.29 6.73
CA THR A 353 1.05 13.38 6.66
C THR A 353 1.10 12.61 5.34
N VAL A 354 0.14 11.71 5.14
CA VAL A 354 0.06 10.87 3.95
C VAL A 354 -1.04 11.37 3.01
N ARG A 355 -0.75 11.38 1.71
CA ARG A 355 -1.73 11.58 0.63
C ARG A 355 -1.60 10.45 -0.38
N VAL A 356 -2.73 9.97 -0.90
CA VAL A 356 -2.81 8.89 -1.88
C VAL A 356 -3.14 9.50 -3.23
N LEU A 357 -2.15 9.53 -4.13
CA LEU A 357 -2.23 10.28 -5.38
C LEU A 357 -2.49 9.35 -6.57
N PRO A 358 -3.30 9.75 -7.56
CA PRO A 358 -3.54 8.94 -8.75
C PRO A 358 -2.26 8.86 -9.58
N VAL A 359 -1.85 7.64 -9.93
CA VAL A 359 -0.68 7.38 -10.79
C VAL A 359 -1.09 6.34 -11.84
N PRO A 360 -1.78 6.77 -12.92
CA PRO A 360 -2.25 5.87 -13.96
C PRO A 360 -1.08 5.23 -14.71
N VAL A 361 -1.31 4.02 -15.21
CA VAL A 361 -0.35 3.29 -16.04
C VAL A 361 -0.54 3.71 -17.49
N SER A 362 0.39 4.48 -18.04
CA SER A 362 0.31 5.00 -19.41
C SER A 362 0.52 3.90 -20.47
N SER A 363 0.06 4.16 -21.69
CA SER A 363 0.34 3.29 -22.85
C SER A 363 1.83 3.15 -23.14
N SER A 364 2.62 4.16 -22.80
CA SER A 364 4.07 4.17 -22.96
C SER A 364 4.78 3.28 -21.93
N ASP A 365 4.23 3.16 -20.73
CA ASP A 365 4.71 2.22 -19.71
C ASP A 365 4.43 0.77 -20.13
N ARG A 366 3.31 0.53 -20.83
CA ARG A 366 2.94 -0.79 -21.36
C ARG A 366 3.79 -1.25 -22.55
N ALA A 367 4.54 -0.35 -23.20
CA ALA A 367 5.32 -0.67 -24.40
C ALA A 367 6.69 -1.31 -24.10
N VAL A 368 7.22 -1.15 -22.87
CA VAL A 368 8.59 -1.56 -22.47
C VAL A 368 8.55 -2.67 -21.40
N ARG A 369 7.46 -3.45 -21.36
CA ARG A 369 7.17 -4.44 -20.32
C ARG A 369 8.32 -5.43 -20.12
N GLN A 370 8.77 -5.59 -18.88
CA GLN A 370 9.67 -6.67 -18.52
C GLN A 370 8.85 -7.97 -18.43
N SER A 371 8.97 -8.84 -19.43
CA SER A 371 8.39 -10.17 -19.34
C SER A 371 9.15 -11.01 -18.31
N LEU A 372 8.45 -11.56 -17.32
CA LEU A 372 9.01 -12.62 -16.48
C LEU A 372 9.48 -13.78 -17.37
N SER A 373 10.65 -14.33 -17.06
CA SER A 373 11.21 -15.44 -17.85
C SER A 373 10.30 -16.67 -17.80
N THR A 374 10.00 -17.23 -18.97
CA THR A 374 9.26 -18.49 -19.08
C THR A 374 10.07 -19.72 -18.70
N ASP A 375 11.39 -19.57 -18.48
CA ASP A 375 12.31 -20.63 -18.02
C ASP A 375 12.37 -20.76 -16.47
N SER A 376 11.47 -20.06 -15.77
CA SER A 376 11.42 -19.98 -14.31
C SER A 376 9.98 -20.08 -13.81
N CYS A 377 9.79 -20.35 -12.52
CA CYS A 377 8.46 -20.43 -11.93
C CYS A 377 8.16 -19.27 -10.96
N VAL A 378 6.88 -18.89 -10.91
CA VAL A 378 6.33 -17.99 -9.89
C VAL A 378 5.70 -18.82 -8.78
N VAL A 379 6.04 -18.53 -7.53
CA VAL A 379 5.38 -19.17 -6.37
C VAL A 379 4.35 -18.21 -5.81
N MET A 380 3.09 -18.65 -5.72
CA MET A 380 1.99 -17.86 -5.18
C MET A 380 1.39 -18.55 -3.95
N SER A 381 1.14 -17.81 -2.88
CA SER A 381 0.43 -18.33 -1.70
C SER A 381 -0.98 -17.76 -1.60
N GLY A 382 -1.87 -18.51 -0.94
CA GLY A 382 -3.31 -18.19 -0.86
C GLY A 382 -4.21 -19.28 -1.43
N GLY A 383 -3.63 -20.39 -1.88
CA GLY A 383 -4.33 -21.56 -2.38
C GLY A 383 -4.92 -21.37 -3.79
N SER A 384 -5.92 -22.19 -4.13
CA SER A 384 -6.56 -22.25 -5.45
C SER A 384 -7.91 -21.51 -5.51
N ARG A 385 -8.13 -20.51 -4.65
CA ARG A 385 -9.42 -19.81 -4.53
C ARG A 385 -9.24 -18.31 -4.69
N GLY A 386 -10.35 -17.63 -5.02
CA GLY A 386 -10.42 -16.17 -5.05
C GLY A 386 -9.44 -15.53 -6.03
N ILE A 387 -9.02 -14.31 -5.71
CA ILE A 387 -8.17 -13.47 -6.57
C ILE A 387 -6.82 -14.14 -6.93
N VAL A 388 -6.26 -14.96 -6.04
CA VAL A 388 -4.98 -15.66 -6.27
C VAL A 388 -5.09 -16.66 -7.41
N ARG A 389 -6.21 -17.41 -7.50
CA ARG A 389 -6.46 -18.34 -8.60
C ARG A 389 -6.52 -17.61 -9.94
N GLU A 390 -7.29 -16.53 -10.01
CA GLU A 390 -7.49 -15.77 -11.26
C GLU A 390 -6.16 -15.16 -11.74
N CYS A 391 -5.38 -14.61 -10.82
CA CYS A 391 -4.05 -14.09 -11.09
C CYS A 391 -3.09 -15.19 -11.57
N ALA A 392 -3.13 -16.39 -10.97
CA ALA A 392 -2.31 -17.53 -11.39
C ALA A 392 -2.68 -18.02 -12.80
N LEU A 393 -3.97 -18.11 -13.10
CA LEU A 393 -4.47 -18.45 -14.44
C LEU A 393 -4.03 -17.42 -15.48
N ALA A 394 -4.07 -16.13 -15.16
CA ALA A 394 -3.58 -15.09 -16.06
C ALA A 394 -2.09 -15.26 -16.39
N LEU A 395 -1.24 -15.54 -15.40
CA LEU A 395 0.19 -15.79 -15.65
C LEU A 395 0.42 -17.07 -16.46
N ALA A 396 -0.29 -18.15 -16.12
CA ALA A 396 -0.13 -19.44 -16.77
C ALA A 396 -0.62 -19.46 -18.22
N GLU A 397 -1.80 -18.91 -18.48
CA GLU A 397 -2.46 -18.95 -19.79
C GLU A 397 -2.05 -17.79 -20.70
N GLN A 398 -2.03 -16.57 -20.17
CA GLN A 398 -1.81 -15.37 -21.01
C GLN A 398 -0.32 -15.07 -21.22
N ARG A 399 0.53 -15.51 -20.28
CA ARG A 399 1.99 -15.26 -20.30
C ARG A 399 2.83 -16.51 -20.35
N ASN A 400 2.20 -17.69 -20.32
CA ASN A 400 2.88 -18.96 -20.47
C ASN A 400 3.91 -19.23 -19.33
N ILE A 401 3.69 -18.68 -18.13
CA ILE A 401 4.60 -18.77 -16.99
C ILE A 401 4.17 -19.92 -16.05
N PRO A 402 5.05 -20.87 -15.69
CA PRO A 402 4.77 -21.88 -14.67
C PRO A 402 4.47 -21.26 -13.30
N VAL A 403 3.39 -21.71 -12.65
CA VAL A 403 2.96 -21.22 -11.33
C VAL A 403 2.85 -22.35 -10.33
N VAL A 404 3.41 -22.16 -9.14
CA VAL A 404 3.19 -23.07 -8.00
C VAL A 404 2.35 -22.38 -6.94
N LEU A 405 1.14 -22.91 -6.72
CA LEU A 405 0.20 -22.47 -5.68
C LEU A 405 0.50 -23.17 -4.35
N LEU A 406 0.64 -22.38 -3.30
CA LEU A 406 0.77 -22.85 -1.92
C LEU A 406 -0.55 -22.65 -1.17
N GLY A 407 -1.05 -23.71 -0.53
CA GLY A 407 -2.22 -23.64 0.33
C GLY A 407 -2.24 -24.72 1.42
N ARG A 408 -3.06 -24.51 2.45
CA ARG A 408 -3.09 -25.37 3.65
C ARG A 408 -3.93 -26.63 3.51
N SER A 409 -4.84 -26.66 2.55
CA SER A 409 -5.81 -27.73 2.42
C SER A 409 -5.18 -28.88 1.67
N ASP A 410 -5.25 -30.09 2.24
CA ASP A 410 -4.63 -31.27 1.65
C ASP A 410 -5.72 -32.09 0.94
N PRO A 411 -5.73 -32.14 -0.40
CA PRO A 411 -6.72 -32.93 -1.14
C PRO A 411 -6.49 -34.44 -0.96
N ASP A 412 -5.32 -34.84 -0.46
CA ASP A 412 -4.94 -36.22 -0.21
C ASP A 412 -5.14 -36.69 1.23
N ASP A 413 -5.62 -35.82 2.11
CA ASP A 413 -5.87 -36.10 3.54
C ASP A 413 -6.80 -37.32 3.70
N PRO A 414 -6.30 -38.44 4.27
CA PRO A 414 -7.08 -39.66 4.44
C PRO A 414 -8.35 -39.47 5.27
N GLU A 415 -8.36 -38.52 6.21
CA GLU A 415 -9.54 -38.22 7.03
C GLU A 415 -10.61 -37.45 6.25
N MET A 416 -10.19 -36.64 5.26
CA MET A 416 -11.09 -35.84 4.44
C MET A 416 -11.66 -36.64 3.27
N LYS A 417 -10.89 -37.59 2.72
CA LYS A 417 -11.24 -38.38 1.51
C LYS A 417 -12.67 -38.91 1.46
N PRO A 418 -13.26 -39.49 2.53
CA PRO A 418 -14.65 -39.93 2.52
C PRO A 418 -15.65 -38.81 2.20
N TRP A 419 -15.41 -37.61 2.75
CA TRP A 419 -16.27 -36.44 2.56
C TRP A 419 -16.07 -35.78 1.19
N LEU A 420 -14.88 -35.89 0.59
CA LEU A 420 -14.60 -35.34 -0.73
C LEU A 420 -15.37 -36.09 -1.83
N ALA A 421 -15.76 -37.34 -1.59
CA ALA A 421 -16.53 -38.15 -2.53
C ALA A 421 -18.04 -37.87 -2.53
N TYR A 422 -18.55 -37.06 -1.59
CA TYR A 422 -19.97 -36.72 -1.51
C TYR A 422 -20.42 -35.91 -2.74
N SER A 423 -21.66 -36.09 -3.19
CA SER A 423 -22.29 -35.16 -4.12
C SER A 423 -22.52 -33.79 -3.45
N ASP A 424 -22.77 -32.74 -4.22
CA ASP A 424 -23.04 -31.42 -3.64
C ASP A 424 -24.35 -31.39 -2.84
N GLU A 425 -25.34 -32.17 -3.26
CA GLU A 425 -26.61 -32.36 -2.52
C GLU A 425 -26.38 -33.10 -1.19
N ASP A 426 -25.59 -34.17 -1.19
CA ASP A 426 -25.25 -34.89 0.04
C ASP A 426 -24.43 -34.00 1.00
N TRP A 427 -23.50 -33.20 0.47
CA TRP A 427 -22.66 -32.31 1.26
C TRP A 427 -23.47 -31.18 1.91
N ALA A 428 -24.44 -30.59 1.20
CA ALA A 428 -25.33 -29.57 1.74
C ALA A 428 -26.05 -30.04 3.01
N ASN A 429 -26.30 -31.35 3.14
CA ASN A 429 -26.97 -31.97 4.28
C ASN A 429 -26.02 -32.63 5.29
N ALA A 430 -24.70 -32.60 5.07
CA ALA A 430 -23.72 -33.36 5.86
C ALA A 430 -23.28 -32.70 7.17
N ARG A 431 -23.62 -31.41 7.42
CA ARG A 431 -23.10 -30.63 8.57
C ARG A 431 -23.31 -31.32 9.92
N ALA A 432 -24.55 -31.77 10.19
CA ALA A 432 -24.88 -32.43 11.45
C ALA A 432 -24.15 -33.78 11.62
N GLU A 433 -23.96 -34.53 10.53
CA GLU A 433 -23.22 -35.80 10.54
C GLU A 433 -21.73 -35.58 10.83
N VAL A 434 -21.11 -34.60 10.16
CA VAL A 434 -19.71 -34.21 10.41
C VAL A 434 -19.52 -33.82 11.87
N MET A 435 -20.41 -33.01 12.43
CA MET A 435 -20.32 -32.59 13.83
C MET A 435 -20.48 -33.75 14.81
N ARG A 436 -21.44 -34.66 14.59
CA ARG A 436 -21.62 -35.86 15.43
C ARG A 436 -20.40 -36.78 15.37
N GLN A 437 -19.84 -37.02 14.18
CA GLN A 437 -18.61 -37.81 14.03
C GLN A 437 -17.39 -37.12 14.65
N GLY A 438 -17.27 -35.80 14.50
CA GLY A 438 -16.23 -35.01 15.13
C GLY A 438 -16.31 -35.08 16.67
N ARG A 439 -17.50 -34.91 17.24
CA ARG A 439 -17.77 -35.06 18.68
C ARG A 439 -17.45 -36.46 19.19
N THR A 440 -17.79 -37.49 18.40
CA THR A 440 -17.49 -38.88 18.76
C THR A 440 -15.98 -39.13 18.82
N ARG A 441 -15.21 -38.53 17.89
CA ARG A 441 -13.75 -38.62 17.86
C ARG A 441 -13.08 -37.76 18.95
N ARG A 442 -13.65 -36.59 19.24
CA ARG A 442 -13.14 -35.59 20.20
C ARG A 442 -14.27 -35.13 21.12
N PRO A 443 -14.59 -35.90 22.18
CA PRO A 443 -15.67 -35.58 23.10
C PRO A 443 -15.56 -34.19 23.75
N GLU A 444 -14.34 -33.70 23.93
CA GLU A 444 -13.98 -32.42 24.54
C GLU A 444 -14.03 -31.20 23.59
N ALA A 445 -14.19 -31.40 22.28
CA ALA A 445 -14.17 -30.31 21.31
C ALA A 445 -15.34 -29.32 21.53
N SER A 446 -15.11 -28.02 21.40
CA SER A 446 -16.22 -27.05 21.42
C SER A 446 -17.06 -27.16 20.14
N VAL A 447 -18.28 -26.60 20.14
CA VAL A 447 -19.08 -26.52 18.90
C VAL A 447 -18.35 -25.69 17.83
N ALA A 448 -17.65 -24.64 18.24
CA ALA A 448 -16.77 -23.87 17.37
C ALA A 448 -15.69 -24.75 16.71
N ASP A 449 -15.01 -25.63 17.47
CA ASP A 449 -13.97 -26.54 16.92
C ASP A 449 -14.55 -27.52 15.89
N LEU A 450 -15.78 -27.98 16.10
CA LEU A 450 -16.49 -28.88 15.17
C LEU A 450 -16.99 -28.14 13.92
N SER A 451 -17.47 -26.91 14.08
CA SER A 451 -17.80 -26.01 12.97
C SER A 451 -16.58 -25.70 12.12
N ASP A 452 -15.41 -25.48 12.75
CA ASP A 452 -14.14 -25.26 12.07
C ASP A 452 -13.70 -26.49 11.26
N GLU A 453 -13.93 -27.69 11.79
CA GLU A 453 -13.68 -28.94 11.08
C GLU A 453 -14.57 -29.07 9.83
N TYR A 454 -15.88 -28.84 9.97
CA TYR A 454 -16.81 -28.82 8.83
C TYR A 454 -16.35 -27.82 7.76
N ARG A 455 -15.98 -26.60 8.17
CA ARG A 455 -15.48 -25.57 7.26
C ARG A 455 -14.19 -26.00 6.55
N LYS A 456 -13.28 -26.67 7.25
CA LYS A 456 -12.05 -27.24 6.66
C LYS A 456 -12.37 -28.25 5.56
N ILE A 457 -13.36 -29.12 5.77
CA ILE A 457 -13.82 -30.07 4.76
C ILE A 457 -14.44 -29.33 3.57
N THR A 458 -15.33 -28.35 3.79
CA THR A 458 -15.92 -27.53 2.71
C THR A 458 -14.83 -26.91 1.84
N TYR A 459 -13.82 -26.31 2.45
CA TYR A 459 -12.72 -25.69 1.72
C TYR A 459 -11.84 -26.70 0.95
N THR A 460 -11.71 -27.92 1.47
CA THR A 460 -10.95 -28.97 0.79
C THR A 460 -11.75 -29.54 -0.39
N ARG A 461 -13.08 -29.65 -0.29
CA ARG A 461 -13.96 -29.97 -1.43
C ARG A 461 -13.82 -28.93 -2.53
N GLN A 462 -13.92 -27.64 -2.18
CA GLN A 462 -13.73 -26.56 -3.14
C GLN A 462 -12.34 -26.57 -3.79
N LEU A 463 -11.28 -26.89 -3.01
CA LEU A 463 -9.94 -27.06 -3.55
C LEU A 463 -9.93 -28.13 -4.66
N VAL A 464 -10.48 -29.32 -4.41
CA VAL A 464 -10.50 -30.42 -5.39
C VAL A 464 -11.22 -30.00 -6.67
N THR A 465 -12.39 -29.38 -6.55
CA THR A 465 -13.14 -28.87 -7.70
C THR A 465 -12.32 -27.84 -8.49
N ASN A 466 -11.70 -26.88 -7.80
CA ASN A 466 -10.92 -25.84 -8.44
C ASN A 466 -9.64 -26.37 -9.11
N LEU A 467 -8.99 -27.38 -8.53
CA LEU A 467 -7.82 -28.02 -9.16
C LEU A 467 -8.23 -28.78 -10.42
N ALA A 468 -9.36 -29.50 -10.40
CA ALA A 468 -9.87 -30.18 -11.58
C ALA A 468 -10.20 -29.19 -12.72
N ASP A 469 -10.78 -28.04 -12.38
CA ASP A 469 -11.01 -26.96 -13.34
C ASP A 469 -9.69 -26.40 -13.90
N ILE A 470 -8.72 -26.07 -13.02
CA ILE A 470 -7.40 -25.58 -13.43
C ILE A 470 -6.71 -26.59 -14.37
N ASP A 471 -6.68 -27.87 -14.01
CA ASP A 471 -6.06 -28.95 -14.80
C ASP A 471 -6.74 -29.12 -16.17
N SER A 472 -8.03 -28.77 -16.28
CA SER A 472 -8.76 -28.79 -17.56
C SER A 472 -8.36 -27.65 -18.50
N ARG A 473 -7.81 -26.56 -17.95
CA ARG A 473 -7.44 -25.35 -18.70
C ARG A 473 -5.94 -25.26 -18.99
N THR A 474 -5.09 -25.66 -18.05
CA THR A 474 -3.64 -25.54 -18.15
C THR A 474 -2.90 -26.58 -17.32
N ASP A 475 -1.76 -27.07 -17.83
CA ASP A 475 -0.86 -27.98 -17.12
C ASP A 475 0.27 -27.25 -16.36
N LYS A 476 0.29 -25.92 -16.42
CA LYS A 476 1.36 -25.07 -15.88
C LYS A 476 1.18 -24.65 -14.43
N ILE A 477 0.01 -24.92 -13.85
CA ILE A 477 -0.28 -24.61 -12.45
C ILE A 477 -0.14 -25.88 -11.62
N HIS A 478 0.63 -25.79 -10.55
CA HIS A 478 0.84 -26.90 -9.63
C HIS A 478 0.50 -26.51 -8.21
N TYR A 479 -0.13 -27.41 -7.45
CA TYR A 479 -0.49 -27.18 -6.06
C TYR A 479 0.45 -27.91 -5.11
N LEU A 480 0.91 -27.23 -4.06
CA LEU A 480 1.63 -27.82 -2.93
C LEU A 480 0.96 -27.45 -1.60
N VAL A 481 0.84 -28.46 -0.73
CA VAL A 481 0.33 -28.27 0.63
C VAL A 481 1.40 -27.58 1.48
N CYS A 482 1.08 -26.39 1.97
CA CYS A 482 1.95 -25.57 2.80
C CYS A 482 1.12 -24.57 3.62
N ASP A 483 1.24 -24.62 4.95
CA ASP A 483 0.90 -23.47 5.78
C ASP A 483 2.06 -22.47 5.75
N VAL A 484 1.85 -21.33 5.09
CA VAL A 484 2.89 -20.30 4.97
C VAL A 484 3.31 -19.69 6.31
N SER A 485 2.48 -19.80 7.35
CA SER A 485 2.85 -19.37 8.70
C SER A 485 3.79 -20.35 9.42
N ASP A 486 3.97 -21.57 8.88
CA ASP A 486 4.86 -22.59 9.40
C ASP A 486 6.20 -22.60 8.61
N PRO A 487 7.33 -22.24 9.25
CA PRO A 487 8.61 -22.12 8.56
C PRO A 487 9.13 -23.45 7.99
N ASP A 488 8.90 -24.58 8.68
CA ASP A 488 9.39 -25.89 8.24
C ASP A 488 8.62 -26.37 7.01
N GLN A 489 7.32 -26.10 6.96
CA GLN A 489 6.50 -26.41 5.78
C GLN A 489 6.90 -25.55 4.58
N VAL A 490 7.18 -24.26 4.78
CA VAL A 490 7.65 -23.37 3.72
C VAL A 490 8.99 -23.86 3.16
N ASP A 491 9.98 -24.14 4.01
CA ASP A 491 11.29 -24.61 3.55
C ASP A 491 11.17 -25.92 2.74
N LYS A 492 10.33 -26.85 3.20
CA LYS A 492 10.03 -28.09 2.48
C LYS A 492 9.36 -27.84 1.13
N ALA A 493 8.35 -26.98 1.07
CA ALA A 493 7.64 -26.64 -0.17
C ALA A 493 8.58 -25.98 -1.17
N MET A 494 9.39 -25.01 -0.75
CA MET A 494 10.33 -24.30 -1.61
C MET A 494 11.46 -25.22 -2.13
N ALA A 495 11.92 -26.19 -1.33
CA ALA A 495 12.83 -27.22 -1.80
C ALA A 495 12.19 -28.10 -2.89
N GLN A 496 10.92 -28.48 -2.74
CA GLN A 496 10.19 -29.23 -3.75
C GLN A 496 10.02 -28.43 -5.05
N VAL A 497 9.67 -27.15 -4.95
CA VAL A 497 9.57 -26.22 -6.09
C VAL A 497 10.87 -26.24 -6.90
N ARG A 498 12.01 -25.99 -6.24
CA ARG A 498 13.31 -25.96 -6.90
C ARG A 498 13.66 -27.30 -7.57
N SER A 499 13.35 -28.42 -6.92
CA SER A 499 13.64 -29.75 -7.47
C SER A 499 12.80 -30.09 -8.72
N ARG A 500 11.56 -29.59 -8.80
CA ARG A 500 10.59 -29.95 -9.85
C ARG A 500 10.57 -28.95 -11.01
N PHE A 501 10.75 -27.66 -10.70
CA PHE A 501 10.49 -26.56 -11.64
C PHE A 501 11.71 -25.66 -11.87
N GLY A 502 12.82 -25.87 -11.15
CA GLY A 502 14.05 -25.13 -11.35
C GLY A 502 14.08 -23.79 -10.60
N LYS A 503 14.42 -22.71 -11.31
CA LYS A 503 14.61 -21.39 -10.70
C LYS A 503 13.28 -20.74 -10.33
N ILE A 504 13.25 -20.08 -9.17
CA ILE A 504 12.13 -19.25 -8.72
C ILE A 504 12.45 -17.81 -9.13
N SER A 505 11.57 -17.19 -9.91
CA SER A 505 11.76 -15.80 -10.37
C SER A 505 10.95 -14.79 -9.59
N ALA A 506 9.77 -15.13 -9.08
CA ALA A 506 8.98 -14.19 -8.29
C ALA A 506 8.14 -14.89 -7.23
N ILE A 507 7.81 -14.13 -6.18
CA ILE A 507 6.89 -14.53 -5.13
C ILE A 507 5.64 -13.63 -5.18
N VAL A 508 4.46 -14.23 -5.09
CA VAL A 508 3.19 -13.52 -4.85
C VAL A 508 2.57 -14.05 -3.56
N HIS A 509 2.59 -13.24 -2.50
CA HIS A 509 2.03 -13.56 -1.22
C HIS A 509 0.57 -13.08 -1.11
N GLY A 510 -0.38 -13.94 -1.50
CA GLY A 510 -1.82 -13.67 -1.46
C GLY A 510 -2.57 -14.38 -0.34
N ALA A 511 -1.87 -15.00 0.62
CA ALA A 511 -2.52 -15.70 1.71
C ALA A 511 -3.19 -14.73 2.69
N GLY A 512 -4.40 -15.06 3.12
CA GLY A 512 -5.17 -14.26 4.07
C GLY A 512 -6.25 -15.08 4.75
N LEU A 513 -6.76 -14.53 5.85
CA LEU A 513 -7.91 -15.04 6.58
C LEU A 513 -8.90 -13.90 6.81
N GLU A 514 -10.18 -14.20 6.64
CA GLU A 514 -11.27 -13.31 7.01
C GLU A 514 -11.35 -13.18 8.53
N SER A 515 -11.66 -11.97 9.00
CA SER A 515 -11.93 -11.71 10.40
C SER A 515 -12.85 -10.50 10.54
N PHE A 516 -14.08 -10.74 10.98
CA PHE A 516 -15.13 -9.73 11.15
C PHE A 516 -15.51 -9.59 12.63
N GLY A 517 -16.26 -8.53 12.95
CA GLY A 517 -16.78 -8.26 14.30
C GLY A 517 -16.06 -7.11 15.02
N ALA A 518 -16.75 -6.43 15.93
CA ALA A 518 -16.16 -5.34 16.71
C ALA A 518 -15.13 -5.85 17.71
N ILE A 519 -14.15 -5.01 18.07
CA ILE A 519 -13.03 -5.36 18.96
C ILE A 519 -13.48 -6.08 20.26
N PRO A 520 -14.55 -5.65 20.97
CA PRO A 520 -14.97 -6.30 22.22
C PRO A 520 -15.24 -7.81 22.09
N ARG A 521 -15.77 -8.25 20.95
CA ARG A 521 -16.21 -9.63 20.74
C ARG A 521 -15.14 -10.52 20.10
N LYS A 522 -14.01 -9.95 19.69
CA LYS A 522 -12.94 -10.71 19.05
C LYS A 522 -12.15 -11.52 20.07
N SER A 523 -11.62 -12.65 19.61
CA SER A 523 -10.69 -13.51 20.37
C SER A 523 -9.26 -13.25 19.94
N LEU A 524 -8.38 -12.92 20.89
CA LEU A 524 -6.95 -12.70 20.65
C LEU A 524 -6.29 -13.86 19.87
N LYS A 525 -6.66 -15.10 20.19
CA LYS A 525 -6.12 -16.30 19.50
C LYS A 525 -6.52 -16.34 18.02
N LYS A 526 -7.78 -16.03 17.70
CA LYS A 526 -8.29 -16.05 16.32
C LYS A 526 -7.67 -14.92 15.50
N THR A 527 -7.57 -13.73 16.09
CA THR A 527 -7.04 -12.55 15.41
C THR A 527 -5.53 -12.62 15.19
N ALA A 528 -4.76 -13.13 16.17
CA ALA A 528 -3.33 -13.38 16.00
C ALA A 528 -3.04 -14.32 14.81
N LYS A 529 -3.89 -15.33 14.60
CA LYS A 529 -3.78 -16.24 13.45
C LYS A 529 -4.03 -15.53 12.11
N ALA A 530 -4.95 -14.56 12.06
CA ALA A 530 -5.21 -13.78 10.84
C ALA A 530 -3.98 -12.95 10.44
N ILE A 531 -3.30 -12.35 11.43
CA ILE A 531 -2.05 -11.60 11.23
C ILE A 531 -0.91 -12.54 10.81
N ALA A 532 -0.78 -13.72 11.44
CA ALA A 532 0.27 -14.69 11.15
C ALA A 532 0.30 -15.14 9.69
N VAL A 533 -0.87 -15.40 9.10
CA VAL A 533 -0.96 -15.85 7.70
C VAL A 533 -0.40 -14.81 6.72
N LYS A 534 -0.50 -13.52 7.05
CA LYS A 534 0.06 -12.41 6.28
C LYS A 534 1.52 -12.15 6.65
N ALA A 535 1.78 -11.66 7.85
CA ALA A 535 3.09 -11.13 8.21
C ALA A 535 4.14 -12.23 8.43
N ARG A 536 3.81 -13.32 9.15
CA ARG A 536 4.71 -14.46 9.32
C ARG A 536 4.89 -15.23 8.01
N GLY A 537 3.81 -15.34 7.23
CA GLY A 537 3.84 -15.90 5.88
C GLY A 537 4.84 -15.20 4.96
N PHE A 538 4.76 -13.87 4.92
CA PHE A 538 5.73 -13.03 4.22
C PHE A 538 7.16 -13.30 4.70
N GLN A 539 7.40 -13.26 6.02
CA GLN A 539 8.72 -13.47 6.61
C GLN A 539 9.33 -14.83 6.21
N ASN A 540 8.54 -15.90 6.30
CA ASN A 540 8.97 -17.25 5.98
C ASN A 540 9.32 -17.39 4.49
N LEU A 541 8.46 -16.90 3.59
CA LEU A 541 8.71 -16.93 2.14
C LEU A 541 9.96 -16.13 1.78
N LEU A 542 10.11 -14.95 2.35
CA LEU A 542 11.29 -14.10 2.15
C LEU A 542 12.59 -14.77 2.58
N ARG A 543 12.60 -15.39 3.76
CA ARG A 543 13.77 -16.12 4.29
C ARG A 543 14.10 -17.34 3.45
N SER A 544 13.08 -18.13 3.09
CA SER A 544 13.25 -19.34 2.31
C SER A 544 13.78 -19.08 0.90
N THR A 545 13.64 -17.84 0.40
CA THR A 545 14.08 -17.41 -0.93
C THR A 545 15.36 -16.56 -0.91
N ALA A 546 16.07 -16.50 0.22
CA ALA A 546 17.26 -15.64 0.39
C ALA A 546 18.32 -15.79 -0.71
N GLU A 547 18.49 -17.00 -1.24
CA GLU A 547 19.48 -17.34 -2.27
C GLU A 547 18.91 -17.36 -3.70
N ASP A 548 17.62 -17.09 -3.89
CA ASP A 548 17.00 -17.02 -5.22
C ASP A 548 17.19 -15.63 -5.83
N ASP A 549 17.43 -15.61 -7.14
CA ASP A 549 17.54 -14.40 -7.96
C ASP A 549 16.14 -13.94 -8.40
N LEU A 550 15.40 -13.37 -7.45
CA LEU A 550 14.03 -12.91 -7.67
C LEU A 550 14.01 -11.62 -8.50
N SER A 551 13.08 -11.52 -9.44
CA SER A 551 12.76 -10.27 -10.13
C SER A 551 11.79 -9.39 -9.34
N ALA A 552 10.94 -9.96 -8.48
CA ALA A 552 10.02 -9.24 -7.61
C ALA A 552 9.51 -10.08 -6.42
N PHE A 553 9.16 -9.39 -5.33
CA PHE A 553 8.41 -9.95 -4.21
C PHE A 553 7.12 -9.14 -4.02
N ILE A 554 5.97 -9.74 -4.33
CA ILE A 554 4.68 -9.07 -4.34
C ILE A 554 3.81 -9.62 -3.21
N SER A 555 3.07 -8.75 -2.52
CA SER A 555 2.10 -9.14 -1.49
C SER A 555 0.72 -8.58 -1.81
N PHE A 556 -0.33 -9.36 -1.58
CA PHE A 556 -1.70 -8.84 -1.66
C PHE A 556 -2.12 -8.30 -0.29
N GLY A 557 -2.22 -6.98 -0.23
CA GLY A 557 -2.75 -6.23 0.89
C GLY A 557 -4.27 -6.01 0.76
N SER A 558 -4.73 -4.91 1.33
CA SER A 558 -6.09 -4.38 1.31
C SER A 558 -6.04 -2.87 1.53
N ILE A 559 -6.88 -2.11 0.84
CA ILE A 559 -7.05 -0.66 1.12
C ILE A 559 -7.38 -0.36 2.59
N SER A 560 -7.93 -1.33 3.32
CA SER A 560 -8.15 -1.22 4.75
C SER A 560 -6.85 -1.00 5.53
N GLY A 561 -5.71 -1.58 5.12
CA GLY A 561 -4.40 -1.34 5.74
C GLY A 561 -4.02 0.14 5.74
N ARG A 562 -4.32 0.84 4.64
CA ARG A 562 -4.08 2.27 4.51
C ARG A 562 -5.15 3.12 5.20
N PHE A 563 -6.43 2.79 5.04
CA PHE A 563 -7.55 3.67 5.43
C PHE A 563 -8.28 3.28 6.73
N GLY A 564 -8.05 2.07 7.24
CA GLY A 564 -8.89 1.46 8.27
C GLY A 564 -10.10 0.73 7.69
N MET A 565 -10.67 -0.19 8.45
CA MET A 565 -12.01 -0.74 8.21
C MET A 565 -12.62 -1.22 9.51
N ASP A 566 -13.73 -0.62 9.92
CA ASP A 566 -14.50 -1.00 11.11
C ASP A 566 -14.93 -2.48 11.07
N GLY A 567 -14.74 -3.19 12.19
CA GLY A 567 -14.99 -4.61 12.32
C GLY A 567 -13.85 -5.53 11.83
N GLN A 568 -12.76 -4.97 11.30
CA GLN A 568 -11.65 -5.73 10.69
C GLN A 568 -10.27 -5.42 11.30
N SER A 569 -10.22 -5.16 12.62
CA SER A 569 -9.03 -4.61 13.29
C SER A 569 -7.73 -5.39 13.08
N ASP A 570 -7.79 -6.71 13.10
CA ASP A 570 -6.67 -7.63 12.90
C ASP A 570 -6.29 -7.83 11.43
N TYR A 571 -7.28 -7.92 10.54
CA TYR A 571 -7.03 -7.98 9.10
C TYR A 571 -6.33 -6.71 8.62
N THR A 572 -6.81 -5.56 9.07
CA THR A 572 -6.24 -4.25 8.79
C THR A 572 -4.84 -4.09 9.39
N ALA A 573 -4.63 -4.55 10.64
CA ALA A 573 -3.30 -4.56 11.26
C ALA A 573 -2.30 -5.39 10.44
N GLY A 574 -2.69 -6.59 10.00
CA GLY A 574 -1.86 -7.44 9.15
C GLY A 574 -1.59 -6.84 7.77
N ALA A 575 -2.58 -6.21 7.14
CA ALA A 575 -2.42 -5.54 5.85
C ALA A 575 -1.46 -4.34 5.94
N SER A 576 -1.64 -3.49 6.95
CA SER A 576 -0.77 -2.32 7.17
C SER A 576 0.67 -2.71 7.50
N LEU A 577 0.87 -3.80 8.26
CA LEU A 577 2.19 -4.38 8.51
C LEU A 577 2.88 -4.82 7.20
N LEU A 578 2.17 -5.49 6.29
CA LEU A 578 2.73 -5.89 4.99
C LEU A 578 3.19 -4.68 4.15
N ALA A 579 2.37 -3.62 4.07
CA ALA A 579 2.74 -2.40 3.35
C ALA A 579 4.01 -1.77 3.91
N GLN A 580 4.11 -1.67 5.24
CA GLN A 580 5.27 -1.08 5.89
C GLN A 580 6.53 -1.95 5.75
N MET A 581 6.40 -3.28 5.78
CA MET A 581 7.48 -4.19 5.45
C MET A 581 8.00 -3.94 4.03
N ALA A 582 7.12 -3.78 3.03
CA ALA A 582 7.53 -3.51 1.66
C ALA A 582 8.31 -2.18 1.52
N HIS A 583 7.86 -1.11 2.17
CA HIS A 583 8.56 0.18 2.20
C HIS A 583 9.97 0.07 2.79
N ILE A 584 10.08 -0.53 3.99
CA ILE A 584 11.36 -0.67 4.71
C ILE A 584 12.35 -1.54 3.93
N MET A 585 11.86 -2.68 3.42
CA MET A 585 12.68 -3.61 2.65
C MET A 585 13.17 -3.08 1.30
N SER A 586 12.37 -2.22 0.66
CA SER A 586 12.73 -1.61 -0.62
C SER A 586 13.89 -0.62 -0.51
N ARG A 587 14.17 -0.05 0.68
CA ARG A 587 15.18 1.01 0.85
C ARG A 587 16.35 0.66 1.78
N SER A 588 16.21 -0.37 2.61
CA SER A 588 17.29 -0.78 3.51
C SER A 588 18.32 -1.64 2.77
N GLN A 589 19.33 -1.01 2.14
CA GLN A 589 20.48 -1.74 1.55
C GLN A 589 21.24 -2.58 2.59
N SER A 590 21.20 -2.16 3.87
CA SER A 590 21.85 -2.87 4.98
C SER A 590 21.09 -4.12 5.44
N GLN A 591 19.76 -4.13 5.33
CA GLN A 591 18.94 -5.32 5.63
C GLN A 591 18.66 -6.14 4.37
N ASN A 592 18.73 -5.55 3.18
CA ASN A 592 18.46 -6.21 1.93
C ASN A 592 19.62 -6.00 0.93
N PRO A 593 20.59 -6.93 0.87
CA PRO A 593 21.62 -6.91 -0.16
C PRO A 593 21.07 -7.22 -1.56
N ARG A 594 19.79 -7.63 -1.68
CA ARG A 594 19.14 -7.97 -2.94
C ARG A 594 18.43 -6.72 -3.47
N THR A 595 18.83 -6.26 -4.65
CA THR A 595 18.24 -5.11 -5.35
C THR A 595 16.87 -5.44 -5.96
N ILE A 596 16.03 -6.23 -5.28
CA ILE A 596 14.73 -6.70 -5.79
C ILE A 596 13.61 -5.79 -5.31
N PRO A 597 12.59 -5.50 -6.14
CA PRO A 597 11.43 -4.70 -5.75
C PRO A 597 10.52 -5.49 -4.80
N PHE A 598 10.08 -4.83 -3.73
CA PHE A 598 9.02 -5.30 -2.83
C PHE A 598 7.78 -4.47 -3.05
N ILE A 599 6.65 -5.09 -3.39
CA ILE A 599 5.42 -4.38 -3.74
C ILE A 599 4.25 -4.96 -2.93
N THR A 600 3.54 -4.11 -2.20
CA THR A 600 2.24 -4.45 -1.61
C THR A 600 1.11 -3.85 -2.43
N MET A 601 0.26 -4.72 -2.99
CA MET A 601 -0.91 -4.33 -3.76
C MET A 601 -2.14 -4.26 -2.85
N GLU A 602 -2.57 -3.06 -2.52
CA GLU A 602 -3.71 -2.78 -1.65
C GLU A 602 -5.01 -2.80 -2.47
N TRP A 603 -5.70 -3.93 -2.44
CA TRP A 603 -6.93 -4.13 -3.21
C TRP A 603 -8.17 -3.55 -2.52
N THR A 604 -9.07 -2.94 -3.30
CA THR A 604 -10.49 -2.81 -2.93
C THR A 604 -11.20 -4.17 -2.98
N ALA A 605 -12.48 -4.24 -2.62
CA ALA A 605 -13.29 -5.44 -2.77
C ALA A 605 -13.40 -5.86 -4.25
N TRP A 606 -13.15 -7.15 -4.53
CA TRP A 606 -13.39 -7.73 -5.86
C TRP A 606 -14.81 -8.30 -5.90
N ASP A 607 -15.53 -8.10 -7.00
CA ASP A 607 -16.76 -8.84 -7.24
C ASP A 607 -16.47 -10.30 -7.62
N GLU A 608 -17.52 -11.14 -7.56
CA GLU A 608 -17.57 -12.51 -8.08
C GLU A 608 -16.62 -13.55 -7.45
N VAL A 609 -15.49 -13.16 -6.87
CA VAL A 609 -14.49 -14.06 -6.28
C VAL A 609 -13.90 -13.55 -4.97
N GLY A 610 -13.46 -14.49 -4.13
CA GLY A 610 -12.68 -14.19 -2.92
C GLY A 610 -13.55 -13.80 -1.72
N MET A 611 -12.93 -13.14 -0.73
CA MET A 611 -13.53 -12.89 0.58
C MET A 611 -14.66 -11.85 0.55
N ALA A 612 -14.69 -11.01 -0.47
CA ALA A 612 -15.64 -9.91 -0.60
C ALA A 612 -17.03 -10.36 -1.11
N THR A 613 -17.17 -11.58 -1.64
CA THR A 613 -18.46 -12.10 -2.12
C THR A 613 -19.35 -12.66 -1.03
N ASN A 614 -18.87 -12.71 0.21
CA ASN A 614 -19.69 -13.11 1.34
C ASN A 614 -20.93 -12.18 1.41
N PRO A 615 -22.16 -12.71 1.37
CA PRO A 615 -23.38 -11.89 1.33
C PRO A 615 -23.47 -10.84 2.44
N GLU A 616 -22.95 -11.14 3.63
CA GLU A 616 -22.89 -10.21 4.77
C GLU A 616 -21.92 -9.05 4.51
N VAL A 617 -20.82 -9.30 3.80
CA VAL A 617 -19.85 -8.27 3.40
C VAL A 617 -20.43 -7.40 2.30
N VAL A 618 -21.12 -8.00 1.32
CA VAL A 618 -21.76 -7.25 0.23
C VAL A 618 -22.86 -6.34 0.77
N SER A 619 -23.72 -6.83 1.67
CA SER A 619 -24.80 -6.01 2.25
C SER A 619 -24.25 -4.79 2.99
N VAL A 620 -23.20 -4.96 3.79
CA VAL A 620 -22.63 -3.85 4.56
C VAL A 620 -21.78 -2.93 3.67
N GLN A 621 -20.86 -3.48 2.89
CA GLN A 621 -19.86 -2.67 2.18
C GLN A 621 -20.41 -2.03 0.91
N ALA A 622 -21.17 -2.77 0.10
CA ALA A 622 -21.73 -2.22 -1.14
C ALA A 622 -23.02 -1.47 -0.83
N ASN A 623 -24.00 -2.12 -0.19
CA ASN A 623 -25.35 -1.57 -0.09
C ASN A 623 -25.48 -0.47 0.98
N GLU A 624 -24.84 -0.62 2.14
CA GLU A 624 -24.93 0.38 3.21
C GLU A 624 -23.86 1.47 3.15
N ARG A 625 -22.63 1.11 2.75
CA ARG A 625 -21.47 2.01 2.78
C ARG A 625 -21.16 2.66 1.42
N GLY A 626 -21.62 2.09 0.31
CA GLY A 626 -21.44 2.65 -1.04
C GLY A 626 -20.04 2.44 -1.62
N MET A 627 -19.31 1.41 -1.17
CA MET A 627 -17.99 1.08 -1.73
C MET A 627 -18.15 0.42 -3.11
N THR A 628 -17.36 0.85 -4.09
CA THR A 628 -17.34 0.23 -5.43
C THR A 628 -16.49 -1.03 -5.44
N TYR A 629 -17.08 -2.11 -5.97
CA TYR A 629 -16.39 -3.37 -6.17
C TYR A 629 -15.69 -3.35 -7.53
N MET A 630 -14.52 -3.97 -7.59
CA MET A 630 -13.72 -4.11 -8.80
C MET A 630 -14.02 -5.44 -9.48
N SER A 631 -14.17 -5.41 -10.80
CA SER A 631 -14.39 -6.64 -11.55
C SER A 631 -13.17 -7.57 -11.51
N VAL A 632 -13.39 -8.89 -11.59
CA VAL A 632 -12.30 -9.87 -11.71
C VAL A 632 -11.37 -9.54 -12.88
N ALA A 633 -11.95 -9.20 -14.03
CA ALA A 633 -11.19 -8.86 -15.22
C ALA A 633 -10.35 -7.59 -15.03
N ASP A 634 -10.85 -6.59 -14.31
CA ASP A 634 -10.11 -5.36 -13.99
C ASP A 634 -8.97 -5.64 -13.00
N GLY A 635 -9.24 -6.41 -11.95
CA GLY A 635 -8.23 -6.76 -10.95
C GLY A 635 -7.09 -7.59 -11.53
N VAL A 636 -7.41 -8.59 -12.37
CA VAL A 636 -6.39 -9.39 -13.08
C VAL A 636 -5.54 -8.51 -14.00
N ARG A 637 -6.16 -7.55 -14.70
CA ARG A 637 -5.43 -6.59 -15.54
C ARG A 637 -4.46 -5.74 -14.73
N HIS A 638 -4.90 -5.18 -13.60
CA HIS A 638 -4.02 -4.41 -12.71
C HIS A 638 -2.87 -5.26 -12.15
N PHE A 639 -3.14 -6.51 -11.80
CA PHE A 639 -2.11 -7.46 -11.35
C PHE A 639 -1.04 -7.72 -12.42
N VAL A 640 -1.47 -8.03 -13.65
CA VAL A 640 -0.55 -8.26 -14.77
C VAL A 640 0.21 -6.98 -15.11
N ASP A 641 -0.47 -5.82 -15.15
CA ASP A 641 0.16 -4.53 -15.39
C ASP A 641 1.26 -4.28 -14.33
N GLU A 642 0.99 -4.41 -13.03
CA GLU A 642 2.00 -4.14 -11.99
C GLU A 642 3.22 -5.09 -12.07
N ILE A 643 3.01 -6.38 -12.35
CA ILE A 643 4.10 -7.34 -12.56
C ILE A 643 4.97 -6.94 -13.75
N GLU A 644 4.35 -6.53 -14.86
CA GLU A 644 5.05 -6.24 -16.11
C GLU A 644 5.69 -4.85 -16.14
N LEU A 645 5.16 -3.91 -15.35
CA LEU A 645 5.73 -2.57 -15.20
C LEU A 645 7.07 -2.59 -14.44
N GLY A 646 7.27 -3.57 -13.55
CA GLY A 646 8.48 -3.65 -12.74
C GLY A 646 8.68 -2.44 -11.83
N THR A 647 7.58 -1.85 -11.33
CA THR A 647 7.62 -0.55 -10.61
C THR A 647 8.45 -0.62 -9.34
N ALA A 648 9.03 0.52 -8.96
CA ALA A 648 9.75 0.70 -7.70
C ALA A 648 8.83 1.19 -6.55
N ASN A 649 7.51 1.24 -6.75
CA ASN A 649 6.58 1.73 -5.75
C ASN A 649 6.29 0.63 -4.71
N PRO A 650 6.67 0.79 -3.44
CA PRO A 650 6.54 -0.30 -2.48
C PRO A 650 5.10 -0.60 -2.05
N GLU A 651 4.18 0.34 -2.30
CA GLU A 651 2.76 0.22 -2.01
C GLU A 651 1.96 0.87 -3.13
N VAL A 652 0.99 0.13 -3.66
CA VAL A 652 0.10 0.57 -4.74
C VAL A 652 -1.33 0.23 -4.36
N LEU A 653 -2.26 1.17 -4.52
CA LEU A 653 -3.66 1.01 -4.14
C LEU A 653 -4.55 0.98 -5.37
N TYR A 654 -5.55 0.10 -5.34
CA TYR A 654 -6.53 -0.05 -6.41
C TYR A 654 -7.94 0.10 -5.86
N PHE A 655 -8.56 1.26 -6.07
CA PHE A 655 -9.93 1.53 -5.60
C PHE A 655 -10.71 2.50 -6.48
N GLY A 656 -12.04 2.42 -6.38
CA GLY A 656 -13.01 3.35 -6.95
C GLY A 656 -13.64 4.22 -5.86
N GLU A 657 -14.96 4.33 -5.79
CA GLU A 657 -15.60 5.03 -4.66
C GLU A 657 -15.41 4.27 -3.34
N LEU A 658 -14.97 4.99 -2.30
CA LEU A 658 -14.72 4.47 -0.94
C LEU A 658 -15.94 4.62 0.00
N GLY A 659 -16.98 5.32 -0.46
CA GLY A 659 -18.21 5.50 0.31
C GLY A 659 -18.00 6.23 1.64
N LYS A 660 -18.74 5.82 2.68
CA LYS A 660 -18.74 6.47 4.02
C LYS A 660 -17.42 6.38 4.78
N ASN A 661 -16.50 5.51 4.37
CA ASN A 661 -15.18 5.34 4.98
C ASN A 661 -14.08 6.09 4.23
N ARG A 662 -14.43 6.96 3.26
CA ARG A 662 -13.46 7.80 2.55
C ARG A 662 -12.68 8.68 3.55
N PRO A 663 -11.35 8.54 3.67
CA PRO A 663 -10.56 9.37 4.57
C PRO A 663 -10.22 10.68 3.88
N ALA A 664 -10.93 11.75 4.25
CA ALA A 664 -10.83 13.07 3.62
C ALA A 664 -9.39 13.59 3.58
N ALA A 665 -8.64 13.40 4.69
CA ALA A 665 -7.24 13.77 4.77
C ALA A 665 -6.40 13.10 3.69
N GLN A 666 -6.55 11.78 3.49
CA GLN A 666 -5.59 11.00 2.71
C GLN A 666 -5.94 10.94 1.23
N VAL A 667 -7.22 11.05 0.87
CA VAL A 667 -7.67 10.95 -0.53
C VAL A 667 -8.05 12.36 -1.03
N PRO A 668 -7.12 13.04 -1.74
CA PRO A 668 -7.35 14.39 -2.23
C PRO A 668 -8.52 14.43 -3.21
N GLU A 669 -9.07 15.62 -3.40
CA GLU A 669 -10.02 15.85 -4.47
C GLU A 669 -9.33 15.67 -5.83
N LEU A 670 -10.04 14.98 -6.73
CA LEU A 670 -9.58 14.73 -8.08
C LEU A 670 -10.34 15.64 -9.04
N THR A 671 -9.76 15.88 -10.21
CA THR A 671 -10.46 16.51 -11.33
C THR A 671 -11.69 15.67 -11.70
N LYS A 672 -12.61 16.24 -12.50
CA LYS A 672 -13.81 15.52 -12.95
C LYS A 672 -13.53 14.21 -13.71
N SER A 673 -12.32 14.06 -14.27
CA SER A 673 -11.89 12.82 -14.93
C SER A 673 -11.47 11.72 -13.95
N GLY A 674 -11.29 12.02 -12.66
CA GLY A 674 -10.89 11.06 -11.63
C GLY A 674 -9.45 10.57 -11.72
N THR A 675 -8.64 11.16 -12.60
CA THR A 675 -7.28 10.68 -12.93
C THR A 675 -6.16 11.65 -12.56
N GLN A 676 -6.51 12.86 -12.12
CA GLN A 676 -5.56 13.92 -11.76
C GLN A 676 -6.04 14.66 -10.50
N LEU A 677 -5.12 15.29 -9.78
CA LEU A 677 -5.45 16.12 -8.61
C LEU A 677 -6.15 17.40 -9.04
N SER A 678 -7.19 17.81 -8.32
CA SER A 678 -7.83 19.12 -8.55
C SER A 678 -6.95 20.29 -8.11
N GLU A 679 -6.13 20.09 -7.08
CA GLU A 679 -5.19 21.07 -6.55
C GLU A 679 -3.79 20.47 -6.43
N LEU A 680 -2.78 21.21 -6.89
CA LEU A 680 -1.37 20.80 -6.82
C LEU A 680 -0.65 21.33 -5.57
N MET A 681 -1.28 22.27 -4.87
CA MET A 681 -0.77 22.98 -3.70
C MET A 681 -1.86 23.03 -2.64
N ASP A 682 -1.50 22.90 -1.37
CA ASP A 682 -2.44 23.12 -0.27
C ASP A 682 -2.66 24.61 0.01
N ASN A 683 -3.60 24.93 0.91
CA ASN A 683 -3.90 26.32 1.33
C ASN A 683 -2.69 27.07 1.91
N SER A 684 -1.67 26.34 2.37
CA SER A 684 -0.45 26.93 2.90
C SER A 684 0.59 27.18 1.81
N GLY A 685 0.42 26.67 0.58
CA GLY A 685 1.36 26.76 -0.53
C GLY A 685 2.34 25.58 -0.63
N MET A 686 2.13 24.51 0.15
CA MET A 686 2.96 23.30 0.09
C MET A 686 2.54 22.40 -1.07
N ILE A 687 3.51 21.81 -1.76
CA ILE A 687 3.25 20.91 -2.89
C ILE A 687 2.70 19.58 -2.39
N VAL A 688 1.54 19.18 -2.94
CA VAL A 688 0.87 17.92 -2.58
C VAL A 688 1.48 16.72 -3.33
N ASN A 689 1.89 16.90 -4.60
CA ASN A 689 2.46 15.84 -5.44
C ASN A 689 3.99 15.97 -5.56
N ARG A 690 4.69 15.58 -4.50
CA ARG A 690 6.16 15.66 -4.42
C ARG A 690 6.86 14.82 -5.47
N SER A 691 6.29 13.69 -5.88
CA SER A 691 6.94 12.86 -6.91
C SER A 691 6.89 13.49 -8.30
N SER A 692 5.85 14.28 -8.61
CA SER A 692 5.74 14.99 -9.90
C SER A 692 6.43 16.34 -9.92
N PHE A 693 6.73 16.89 -8.75
CA PHE A 693 7.44 18.16 -8.55
C PHE A 693 8.54 18.02 -7.48
N PRO A 694 9.50 17.09 -7.66
CA PRO A 694 10.51 16.79 -6.66
C PRO A 694 11.46 17.95 -6.39
N MET A 695 11.52 18.96 -7.27
CA MET A 695 12.37 20.15 -7.15
C MET A 695 11.65 21.36 -6.53
N VAL A 696 10.41 21.22 -6.06
CA VAL A 696 9.65 22.32 -5.44
C VAL A 696 9.20 21.98 -4.02
N ASP A 697 9.61 22.77 -3.03
CA ASP A 697 9.17 22.60 -1.63
C ASP A 697 7.91 23.41 -1.33
N TYR A 698 7.82 24.61 -1.91
CA TYR A 698 6.80 25.60 -1.60
C TYR A 698 6.51 26.45 -2.84
N ALA A 699 5.27 26.91 -2.98
CA ALA A 699 4.83 27.76 -4.07
C ALA A 699 3.85 28.83 -3.57
N GLU A 700 4.00 30.04 -4.10
CA GLU A 700 3.15 31.19 -3.79
C GLU A 700 2.75 31.91 -5.08
N THR A 701 1.45 32.15 -5.22
CA THR A 701 0.92 32.98 -6.32
C THR A 701 1.27 34.45 -6.05
N THR A 702 1.92 35.08 -7.01
CA THR A 702 2.27 36.51 -6.97
C THR A 702 1.35 37.30 -7.90
N GLU A 703 1.35 38.63 -7.81
CA GLU A 703 0.60 39.50 -8.73
C GLU A 703 0.95 39.26 -10.22
N SER A 704 2.16 38.74 -10.50
CA SER A 704 2.72 38.64 -11.85
C SER A 704 2.91 37.20 -12.37
N GLY A 705 2.54 36.18 -11.59
CA GLY A 705 2.78 34.78 -11.92
C GLY A 705 2.93 33.92 -10.67
N LEU A 706 3.87 32.97 -10.69
CA LEU A 706 4.11 32.02 -9.60
C LEU A 706 5.55 32.13 -9.12
N GLN A 707 5.78 32.13 -7.81
CA GLN A 707 7.10 31.95 -7.24
C GLN A 707 7.17 30.61 -6.51
N THR A 708 8.17 29.81 -6.82
CA THR A 708 8.46 28.56 -6.10
C THR A 708 9.76 28.67 -5.33
N THR A 709 9.86 27.95 -4.21
CA THR A 709 11.04 27.90 -3.36
C THR A 709 11.50 26.46 -3.15
N ARG A 710 12.81 26.26 -3.12
CA ARG A 710 13.48 25.03 -2.68
C ARG A 710 14.65 25.37 -1.78
N VAL A 711 14.89 24.60 -0.73
CA VAL A 711 16.10 24.72 0.10
C VAL A 711 17.00 23.53 -0.19
N LEU A 712 18.19 23.72 -0.74
CA LEU A 712 19.13 22.64 -1.08
C LEU A 712 20.07 22.34 0.08
N TRP A 713 20.27 21.05 0.41
CA TRP A 713 21.32 20.60 1.34
C TRP A 713 21.70 19.12 1.13
N THR A 714 22.91 18.75 1.55
CA THR A 714 23.57 17.49 1.19
C THR A 714 22.91 16.22 1.72
N GLU A 715 22.25 16.29 2.88
CA GLU A 715 21.62 15.15 3.54
C GLU A 715 20.31 14.75 2.85
N ARG A 716 19.57 15.72 2.29
CA ARG A 716 18.36 15.50 1.50
C ARG A 716 18.68 15.32 0.02
N ASP A 717 19.40 16.26 -0.57
CA ASP A 717 19.78 16.28 -1.98
C ASP A 717 21.08 15.48 -2.20
N ARG A 718 20.96 14.14 -2.16
CA ARG A 718 22.07 13.17 -2.14
C ARG A 718 22.95 13.18 -3.39
N TYR A 719 22.51 13.84 -4.45
CA TYR A 719 23.29 14.06 -5.67
C TYR A 719 24.32 15.19 -5.54
N LEU A 720 24.17 16.11 -4.56
CA LEU A 720 25.09 17.24 -4.39
C LEU A 720 26.53 16.80 -4.06
N PRO A 721 26.77 15.88 -3.11
CA PRO A 721 28.11 15.36 -2.82
C PRO A 721 28.76 14.65 -4.03
N ASP A 722 27.93 14.15 -4.94
CA ASP A 722 28.34 13.43 -6.13
C ASP A 722 28.55 14.33 -7.35
N HIS A 723 28.32 15.64 -7.26
CA HIS A 723 28.54 16.56 -8.36
C HIS A 723 29.41 17.73 -7.93
N LEU A 724 30.74 17.53 -8.05
CA LEU A 724 31.74 18.45 -7.56
C LEU A 724 32.44 19.19 -8.69
N VAL A 725 32.57 20.51 -8.56
CA VAL A 725 33.44 21.34 -9.41
C VAL A 725 34.53 21.94 -8.53
N LYS A 726 35.78 21.58 -8.83
CA LYS A 726 36.98 21.93 -8.05
C LYS A 726 36.81 21.60 -6.56
N GLY A 727 36.30 20.40 -6.28
CA GLY A 727 36.05 19.89 -4.92
C GLY A 727 34.89 20.56 -4.17
N THR A 728 34.07 21.39 -4.82
CA THR A 728 32.88 21.99 -4.21
C THR A 728 31.61 21.46 -4.85
N ALA A 729 30.69 20.96 -4.04
CA ALA A 729 29.35 20.56 -4.50
C ALA A 729 28.65 21.72 -5.21
N THR A 730 28.21 21.45 -6.42
CA THR A 730 27.70 22.46 -7.36
C THR A 730 26.39 21.96 -7.94
N PHE A 731 25.34 22.77 -7.90
CA PHE A 731 24.03 22.40 -8.42
C PHE A 731 24.12 22.15 -9.94
N PRO A 732 23.80 20.93 -10.42
CA PRO A 732 23.94 20.56 -11.83
C PRO A 732 23.06 21.39 -12.75
N GLY A 733 23.57 21.79 -13.92
CA GLY A 733 22.81 22.58 -14.91
C GLY A 733 21.53 21.90 -15.39
N VAL A 734 21.52 20.57 -15.48
CA VAL A 734 20.30 19.79 -15.78
C VAL A 734 19.23 19.90 -14.69
N LEU A 735 19.61 20.15 -13.43
CA LEU A 735 18.67 20.36 -12.33
C LEU A 735 18.24 21.83 -12.23
N HIS A 736 19.00 22.80 -12.74
CA HIS A 736 18.46 24.13 -13.02
C HIS A 736 17.32 24.07 -14.05
N PHE A 737 17.49 23.24 -15.09
CA PHE A 737 16.46 23.02 -16.10
C PHE A 737 15.23 22.33 -15.50
N GLU A 738 15.41 21.23 -14.77
CA GLU A 738 14.33 20.50 -14.08
C GLU A 738 13.55 21.40 -13.09
N THR A 739 14.25 22.17 -12.26
CA THR A 739 13.59 23.04 -11.28
C THR A 739 12.72 24.09 -11.97
N GLN A 740 13.20 24.66 -13.08
CA GLN A 740 12.48 25.70 -13.81
C GLN A 740 11.30 25.13 -14.63
N ILE A 741 11.43 23.95 -15.22
CA ILE A 741 10.33 23.30 -15.96
C ILE A 741 9.19 22.90 -15.02
N GLU A 742 9.52 22.44 -13.80
CA GLU A 742 8.53 22.16 -12.75
C GLU A 742 7.74 23.41 -12.37
N THR A 743 8.42 24.54 -12.11
CA THR A 743 7.75 25.83 -11.82
C THR A 743 6.88 26.29 -12.98
N ALA A 744 7.35 26.16 -14.22
CA ALA A 744 6.58 26.54 -15.40
C ALA A 744 5.30 25.69 -15.53
N LEU A 745 5.38 24.39 -15.26
CA LEU A 745 4.22 23.48 -15.26
C LEU A 745 3.23 23.80 -14.14
N LEU A 746 3.70 24.15 -12.94
CA LEU A 746 2.83 24.60 -11.84
C LEU A 746 2.04 25.86 -12.22
N LEU A 747 2.66 26.81 -12.93
CA LEU A 747 1.97 27.99 -13.46
C LEU A 747 1.09 27.68 -14.68
N ALA A 748 1.44 26.64 -15.46
CA ALA A 748 0.69 26.24 -16.64
C ALA A 748 -0.67 25.61 -16.28
N GLY A 749 -0.70 24.82 -15.21
CA GLY A 749 -1.86 24.00 -14.84
C GLY A 749 -2.06 22.80 -15.78
N ASP A 750 -3.27 22.24 -15.76
CA ASP A 750 -3.68 21.04 -16.51
C ASP A 750 -4.13 21.32 -17.97
N GLN A 751 -4.08 22.58 -18.41
CA GLN A 751 -4.62 23.02 -19.70
C GLN A 751 -3.80 22.57 -20.91
N TYR A 752 -2.57 22.09 -20.69
CA TYR A 752 -1.59 21.79 -21.74
C TYR A 752 -1.08 20.36 -21.60
N ALA A 753 -0.91 19.69 -22.73
CA ALA A 753 -0.48 18.30 -22.79
C ALA A 753 1.05 18.13 -22.78
N GLY A 754 1.82 19.21 -22.89
CA GLY A 754 3.27 19.17 -22.84
C GLY A 754 3.94 20.53 -22.75
N ILE A 755 5.26 20.51 -22.58
CA ILE A 755 6.11 21.69 -22.45
C ILE A 755 7.43 21.44 -23.19
N GLU A 756 7.94 22.44 -23.88
CA GLU A 756 9.20 22.40 -24.61
C GLU A 756 10.09 23.58 -24.19
N LEU A 757 11.40 23.36 -24.12
CA LEU A 757 12.35 24.43 -23.89
C LEU A 757 12.63 25.18 -25.20
N GLU A 758 12.50 26.51 -25.19
CA GLU A 758 12.94 27.40 -26.28
C GLU A 758 14.27 28.08 -25.97
N GLN A 759 14.63 28.25 -24.70
CA GLN A 759 15.91 28.83 -24.32
C GLN A 759 16.21 28.51 -22.86
N LEU A 760 17.45 28.13 -22.55
CA LEU A 760 18.02 28.06 -21.20
C LEU A 760 19.38 28.76 -21.20
N ASP A 761 19.58 29.66 -20.24
CA ASP A 761 20.85 30.34 -19.99
C ASP A 761 21.34 30.03 -18.58
N LEU A 762 22.53 29.43 -18.47
CA LEU A 762 23.20 29.12 -17.20
C LEU A 762 24.25 30.20 -16.93
N GLN A 763 23.93 31.14 -16.02
CA GLN A 763 24.70 32.37 -15.84
C GLN A 763 25.80 32.21 -14.78
N THR A 764 25.49 31.54 -13.67
CA THR A 764 26.40 31.41 -12.52
C THR A 764 26.32 30.00 -11.95
N PHE A 765 27.47 29.49 -11.49
CA PHE A 765 27.52 28.25 -10.71
C PHE A 765 26.91 28.47 -9.32
N LEU A 766 25.86 27.71 -9.01
CA LEU A 766 25.31 27.64 -7.67
C LEU A 766 26.10 26.61 -6.84
N LYS A 767 26.85 27.09 -5.86
CA LYS A 767 27.65 26.24 -4.95
C LYS A 767 26.86 25.94 -3.68
N CYS A 768 26.82 24.67 -3.31
CA CYS A 768 26.18 24.16 -2.09
C CYS A 768 27.28 23.54 -1.23
N ARG A 769 27.86 24.28 -0.28
CA ARG A 769 28.95 23.71 0.54
C ARG A 769 28.38 22.74 1.57
N ASP A 770 29.26 21.90 2.11
CA ASP A 770 28.90 20.97 3.17
C ASP A 770 28.22 21.72 4.34
N ARG A 771 27.05 21.22 4.76
CA ARG A 771 26.15 21.80 5.79
C ARG A 771 25.49 23.15 5.47
N ASP A 772 25.69 23.69 4.27
CA ASP A 772 24.95 24.88 3.83
C ASP A 772 23.50 24.49 3.49
N HIS A 773 22.54 25.29 3.97
CA HIS A 773 21.17 25.28 3.47
C HIS A 773 21.01 26.41 2.47
N VAL A 774 20.96 26.08 1.19
CA VAL A 774 20.93 27.06 0.10
C VAL A 774 19.50 27.22 -0.42
N THR A 775 18.85 28.32 -0.05
CA THR A 775 17.52 28.66 -0.59
C THR A 775 17.64 29.15 -2.02
N ILE A 776 16.87 28.52 -2.91
CA ILE A 776 16.65 28.97 -4.29
C ILE A 776 15.19 29.34 -4.49
N HIS A 777 14.97 30.31 -5.38
CA HIS A 777 13.65 30.73 -5.81
C HIS A 777 13.58 30.66 -7.33
N VAL A 778 12.44 30.26 -7.86
CA VAL A 778 12.13 30.38 -9.29
C VAL A 778 10.88 31.22 -9.45
N ASP A 779 10.98 32.30 -10.21
CA ASP A 779 9.83 33.12 -10.57
C ASP A 779 9.42 32.78 -11.99
N ALA A 780 8.20 32.29 -12.16
CA ALA A 780 7.60 32.02 -13.46
C ALA A 780 6.57 33.10 -13.80
N LYS A 781 6.62 33.58 -15.04
CA LYS A 781 5.70 34.59 -15.57
C LYS A 781 5.19 34.18 -16.93
N ARG A 782 3.88 34.29 -17.12
CA ARG A 782 3.25 34.04 -18.41
C ARG A 782 3.48 35.25 -19.31
N VAL A 783 4.16 35.05 -20.44
CA VAL A 783 4.50 36.09 -21.41
C VAL A 783 3.36 36.28 -22.41
N ASP A 784 2.80 35.16 -22.87
CA ASP A 784 1.62 35.08 -23.73
C ASP A 784 0.85 33.77 -23.44
N GLU A 785 -0.16 33.44 -24.25
CA GLU A 785 -0.97 32.23 -24.03
C GLU A 785 -0.12 30.95 -23.94
N LYS A 786 0.95 30.83 -24.73
CA LYS A 786 1.74 29.59 -24.85
C LYS A 786 3.17 29.72 -24.35
N ARG A 787 3.60 30.87 -23.84
CA ARG A 787 4.98 31.08 -23.36
C ARG A 787 5.07 31.44 -21.90
N ILE A 788 6.00 30.79 -21.21
CA ILE A 788 6.35 31.06 -19.81
C ILE A 788 7.85 31.32 -19.71
N ASP A 789 8.21 32.47 -19.12
CA ASP A 789 9.59 32.78 -18.75
C ASP A 789 9.80 32.45 -17.27
N THR A 790 10.97 31.88 -16.96
CA THR A 790 11.39 31.57 -15.60
C THR A 790 12.76 32.17 -15.28
N GLU A 791 12.95 32.62 -14.04
CA GLU A 791 14.25 33.06 -13.53
C GLU A 791 14.56 32.36 -12.21
N LEU A 792 15.67 31.62 -12.15
CA LEU A 792 16.18 30.99 -10.94
C LEU A 792 17.19 31.92 -10.25
N THR A 793 16.93 32.19 -8.98
CA THR A 793 17.80 32.98 -8.09
C THR A 793 18.12 32.21 -6.81
N SER A 794 19.16 32.63 -6.09
CA SER A 794 19.55 32.03 -4.81
C SER A 794 19.77 33.08 -3.74
N VAL A 795 19.52 32.72 -2.48
CA VAL A 795 19.93 33.51 -1.31
C VAL A 795 21.43 33.29 -1.05
N PHE A 796 22.25 34.29 -1.38
CA PHE A 796 23.69 34.24 -1.18
C PHE A 796 24.06 34.74 0.22
N ARG A 797 24.74 33.90 1.01
CA ARG A 797 25.12 34.18 2.40
C ARG A 797 26.64 34.22 2.61
N THR A 798 27.07 34.93 3.66
CA THR A 798 28.43 34.81 4.20
C THR A 798 28.61 33.47 4.94
N PRO A 799 29.85 33.03 5.20
CA PRO A 799 30.10 31.86 6.06
C PRO A 799 29.53 31.97 7.49
N ASN A 800 29.23 33.18 7.97
CA ASN A 800 28.64 33.41 9.28
C ASN A 800 27.09 33.46 9.24
N GLY A 801 26.47 33.28 8.06
CA GLY A 801 25.02 33.20 7.87
C GLY A 801 24.33 34.48 7.39
N ASP A 802 25.05 35.62 7.32
CA ASP A 802 24.47 36.90 6.89
C ASP A 802 24.11 36.89 5.41
N VAL A 803 22.92 37.36 5.05
CA VAL A 803 22.49 37.48 3.65
C VAL A 803 23.24 38.64 2.98
N LEU A 804 24.03 38.33 1.94
CA LEU A 804 24.70 39.32 1.10
C LEU A 804 23.83 39.75 -0.07
N ASP A 805 23.16 38.80 -0.71
CA ASP A 805 22.23 39.04 -1.82
C ASP A 805 21.08 38.03 -1.70
N PRO A 806 19.84 38.48 -1.42
CA PRO A 806 18.70 37.58 -1.28
C PRO A 806 18.23 36.98 -2.60
N ARG A 807 18.66 37.51 -3.76
CA ARG A 807 18.07 37.23 -5.08
C ARG A 807 19.13 37.18 -6.16
N ARG A 808 20.29 36.56 -5.89
CA ARG A 808 21.39 36.44 -6.85
C ARG A 808 20.94 35.60 -8.06
N PRO A 809 20.97 36.13 -9.30
CA PRO A 809 20.60 35.36 -10.49
C PRO A 809 21.55 34.19 -10.75
N GLN A 810 20.98 33.06 -11.18
CA GLN A 810 21.71 31.82 -11.45
C GLN A 810 21.44 31.31 -12.86
N SER A 811 20.18 31.29 -13.29
CA SER A 811 19.77 30.89 -14.64
C SER A 811 18.42 31.45 -15.03
N SER A 812 18.13 31.46 -16.32
CA SER A 812 16.82 31.82 -16.87
C SER A 812 16.41 30.83 -17.96
N ALA A 813 15.12 30.62 -18.14
CA ALA A 813 14.60 29.78 -19.21
C ALA A 813 13.28 30.32 -19.79
N THR A 814 13.03 29.97 -21.06
CA THR A 814 11.76 30.23 -21.75
C THR A 814 11.19 28.90 -22.24
N PHE A 815 9.92 28.68 -21.92
CA PHE A 815 9.20 27.46 -22.23
C PHE A 815 8.00 27.74 -23.12
N ARG A 816 7.74 26.81 -24.04
CA ARG A 816 6.55 26.78 -24.89
C ARG A 816 5.63 25.65 -24.48
N LEU A 817 4.36 25.98 -24.23
CA LEU A 817 3.30 25.04 -23.89
C LEU A 817 2.72 24.40 -25.15
N LEU A 818 2.37 23.11 -25.06
CA LEU A 818 1.91 22.28 -26.16
C LEU A 818 0.47 21.81 -25.90
N ASP A 819 -0.39 21.90 -26.92
CA ASP A 819 -1.79 21.47 -26.81
C ASP A 819 -1.94 19.94 -26.90
N GLU A 820 -0.98 19.27 -27.55
CA GLU A 820 -0.96 17.81 -27.73
C GLU A 820 0.36 17.23 -27.20
N PRO A 821 0.33 15.99 -26.66
CA PRO A 821 1.54 15.33 -26.19
C PRO A 821 2.46 15.02 -27.37
N VAL A 822 3.77 15.17 -27.14
CA VAL A 822 4.77 14.82 -28.14
C VAL A 822 4.95 13.30 -28.17
N SER A 823 4.94 12.71 -29.36
CA SER A 823 5.27 11.28 -29.55
C SER A 823 6.30 11.09 -30.65
N ALA A 824 7.23 10.16 -30.43
CA ALA A 824 8.17 9.73 -31.46
C ALA A 824 7.42 8.83 -32.44
N LYS A 825 7.31 9.25 -33.71
CA LYS A 825 6.52 8.52 -34.72
C LYS A 825 7.30 7.39 -35.38
N GLU A 826 8.62 7.55 -35.50
CA GLU A 826 9.51 6.63 -36.20
C GLU A 826 10.84 6.56 -35.45
N PRO A 827 11.56 5.42 -35.50
CA PRO A 827 12.89 5.31 -34.92
C PRO A 827 13.87 6.21 -35.68
N VAL A 828 14.73 6.92 -34.94
CA VAL A 828 15.70 7.87 -35.51
C VAL A 828 17.12 7.34 -35.49
N LEU A 829 17.39 6.29 -34.71
CA LEU A 829 18.67 5.59 -34.66
C LEU A 829 18.46 4.10 -34.90
N ASP A 830 19.32 3.52 -35.72
CA ASP A 830 19.40 2.07 -35.91
C ASP A 830 20.31 1.48 -34.83
N ILE A 831 19.70 0.92 -33.78
CA ILE A 831 20.42 0.40 -32.62
C ILE A 831 21.25 -0.85 -32.97
N GLU A 832 20.82 -1.65 -33.95
CA GLU A 832 21.58 -2.84 -34.37
C GLU A 832 22.94 -2.47 -34.96
N HIS A 833 23.01 -1.32 -35.64
CA HIS A 833 24.22 -0.87 -36.35
C HIS A 833 24.82 0.41 -35.75
N ILE A 834 24.37 0.88 -34.58
CA ILE A 834 24.83 2.15 -33.98
C ILE A 834 26.34 2.15 -33.67
N PHE A 835 26.93 0.96 -33.45
CA PHE A 835 28.34 0.77 -33.12
C PHE A 835 29.20 0.28 -34.30
N ASP A 836 28.66 0.24 -35.52
CA ASP A 836 29.35 -0.37 -36.67
C ASP A 836 30.58 0.40 -37.15
N ASP A 837 30.52 1.73 -37.10
CA ASP A 837 31.52 2.64 -37.66
C ASP A 837 32.41 3.30 -36.58
N VAL A 838 32.50 2.71 -35.38
CA VAL A 838 33.27 3.28 -34.28
C VAL A 838 34.79 3.18 -34.53
N ILE A 839 35.50 4.28 -34.30
CA ILE A 839 36.96 4.40 -34.48
C ILE A 839 37.74 4.32 -33.17
N GLY A 840 37.05 4.39 -32.03
CA GLY A 840 37.66 4.25 -30.71
C GLY A 840 36.61 4.16 -29.61
N GLU A 841 36.97 3.53 -28.51
CA GLU A 841 36.13 3.40 -27.31
C GLU A 841 36.74 4.26 -26.19
N PHE A 842 35.90 4.96 -25.44
CA PHE A 842 36.33 5.73 -24.28
C PHE A 842 36.46 4.83 -23.05
N ASP A 843 37.61 4.88 -22.39
CA ASP A 843 37.79 4.29 -21.07
C ASP A 843 37.13 5.20 -20.03
N ILE A 844 35.91 4.85 -19.63
CA ILE A 844 35.05 5.65 -18.75
C ILE A 844 35.67 5.80 -17.36
N ASP A 845 36.24 4.74 -16.80
CA ASP A 845 36.89 4.78 -15.49
C ASP A 845 38.11 5.68 -15.50
N LYS A 846 38.91 5.60 -16.58
CA LYS A 846 40.04 6.49 -16.78
C LYS A 846 39.62 7.94 -16.95
N TYR A 847 38.52 8.21 -17.67
CA TYR A 847 37.94 9.55 -17.76
C TYR A 847 37.62 10.09 -16.35
N TYR A 848 36.87 9.34 -15.55
CA TYR A 848 36.53 9.76 -14.19
C TYR A 848 37.78 10.00 -13.31
N ALA A 849 38.77 9.13 -13.39
CA ALA A 849 40.02 9.29 -12.64
C ALA A 849 40.81 10.54 -13.04
N LEU A 850 40.79 10.92 -14.33
CA LEU A 850 41.51 12.10 -14.83
C LEU A 850 40.80 13.41 -14.49
N THR A 851 39.47 13.42 -14.50
CA THR A 851 38.71 14.66 -14.25
C THR A 851 38.43 14.91 -12.77
N ASP A 852 38.54 13.92 -11.89
CA ASP A 852 38.13 13.96 -10.48
C ASP A 852 38.61 15.22 -9.71
N SER A 853 39.86 15.66 -9.97
CA SER A 853 40.42 16.86 -9.33
C SER A 853 39.76 18.19 -9.75
N PHE A 854 39.01 18.19 -10.85
CA PHE A 854 38.42 19.37 -11.47
C PHE A 854 36.90 19.28 -11.61
N ILE A 855 36.36 18.22 -12.24
CA ILE A 855 34.94 17.88 -12.26
C ILE A 855 34.82 16.41 -11.85
N SER A 856 34.15 16.18 -10.71
CA SER A 856 33.91 14.83 -10.19
C SER A 856 32.42 14.51 -10.22
N PHE A 857 32.13 13.28 -10.62
CA PHE A 857 30.80 12.66 -10.60
C PHE A 857 30.83 11.49 -9.65
N GLY A 858 29.85 11.31 -8.77
CA GLY A 858 29.74 10.17 -7.87
C GLY A 858 28.68 9.15 -8.33
N PRO A 859 28.39 8.12 -7.51
CA PRO A 859 27.53 7.00 -7.89
C PRO A 859 26.13 7.40 -8.39
N THR A 860 25.53 8.46 -7.85
CA THR A 860 24.20 8.95 -8.29
C THR A 860 24.17 9.42 -9.75
N PHE A 861 25.34 9.59 -10.37
CA PHE A 861 25.51 10.14 -11.69
C PHE A 861 26.18 9.18 -12.69
N ARG A 862 26.81 8.08 -12.26
CA ARG A 862 27.63 7.20 -13.14
C ARG A 862 26.85 6.00 -13.69
N TYR A 863 26.08 6.19 -14.76
CA TYR A 863 25.25 5.12 -15.37
C TYR A 863 25.60 4.78 -16.83
N LEU A 864 26.70 5.31 -17.35
CA LEU A 864 27.20 4.95 -18.68
C LEU A 864 27.76 3.52 -18.67
N ASN A 865 27.27 2.67 -19.57
CA ASN A 865 27.82 1.33 -19.80
C ASN A 865 29.00 1.38 -20.78
N SER A 866 28.87 2.18 -21.83
CA SER A 866 29.88 2.31 -22.87
C SER A 866 29.76 3.63 -23.63
N ALA A 867 30.87 4.14 -24.15
CA ALA A 867 30.89 5.31 -25.01
C ALA A 867 31.95 5.13 -26.11
N PHE A 868 31.58 5.43 -27.35
CA PHE A 868 32.38 5.19 -28.54
C PHE A 868 32.44 6.43 -29.42
N LEU A 869 33.64 6.72 -29.92
CA LEU A 869 33.90 7.74 -30.92
C LEU A 869 33.63 7.14 -32.30
N VAL A 870 32.74 7.74 -33.08
CA VAL A 870 32.48 7.37 -34.49
C VAL A 870 33.38 8.19 -35.42
N ASP A 871 33.47 9.49 -35.18
CA ASP A 871 34.44 10.40 -35.78
C ASP A 871 34.73 11.57 -34.83
N GLU A 872 35.50 12.57 -35.25
CA GLU A 872 35.84 13.72 -34.38
C GLU A 872 34.62 14.52 -33.86
N ASN A 873 33.45 14.38 -34.48
CA ASN A 873 32.24 15.14 -34.20
C ASN A 873 31.10 14.29 -33.62
N ILE A 874 31.19 12.97 -33.67
CA ILE A 874 30.12 12.06 -33.26
C ILE A 874 30.61 11.09 -32.19
N VAL A 875 29.87 11.05 -31.07
CA VAL A 875 30.02 10.04 -30.03
C VAL A 875 28.68 9.37 -29.80
N VAL A 876 28.70 8.04 -29.70
CA VAL A 876 27.54 7.22 -29.40
C VAL A 876 27.81 6.38 -28.15
N GLY A 877 26.78 5.92 -27.47
CA GLY A 877 26.98 5.09 -26.29
C GLY A 877 25.70 4.51 -25.72
N GLU A 878 25.87 3.65 -24.73
CA GLU A 878 24.80 2.96 -24.02
C GLU A 878 24.82 3.37 -22.55
N LEU A 879 23.63 3.53 -21.98
CA LEU A 879 23.41 3.65 -20.55
C LEU A 879 22.22 2.82 -20.11
N GLN A 880 22.15 2.54 -18.81
CA GLN A 880 20.98 1.90 -18.22
C GLN A 880 20.41 2.78 -17.11
N ILE A 881 19.10 3.02 -17.14
CA ILE A 881 18.43 3.78 -16.08
C ILE A 881 18.48 2.98 -14.77
N PRO A 882 18.88 3.58 -13.64
CA PRO A 882 18.91 2.86 -12.36
C PRO A 882 17.51 2.43 -11.90
N GLY A 883 17.48 1.38 -11.07
CA GLY A 883 16.34 0.90 -10.30
C GLY A 883 15.65 2.00 -9.47
N ILE A 884 16.45 2.59 -8.60
CA ILE A 884 16.10 3.65 -7.67
C ILE A 884 17.26 4.64 -7.75
N PRO A 885 17.08 5.85 -8.29
CA PRO A 885 18.17 6.81 -8.45
C PRO A 885 18.84 7.23 -7.15
N GLY A 886 18.09 7.18 -6.04
CA GLY A 886 18.57 7.57 -4.72
C GLY A 886 18.97 9.05 -4.62
N LEU A 887 18.46 9.91 -5.50
CA LEU A 887 18.82 11.33 -5.58
C LEU A 887 18.34 12.14 -4.36
N PHE A 888 17.24 11.71 -3.74
CA PHE A 888 16.65 12.38 -2.60
C PHE A 888 16.49 11.41 -1.42
N SER A 889 16.48 11.93 -0.20
CA SER A 889 16.12 11.15 1.00
C SER A 889 14.61 11.02 1.20
N ASP A 890 13.85 11.96 0.65
CA ASP A 890 12.42 12.21 0.89
C ASP A 890 11.55 12.05 -0.37
N VAL A 891 12.15 11.65 -1.49
CA VAL A 891 11.42 11.29 -2.73
C VAL A 891 12.10 10.06 -3.34
N ALA A 892 11.42 8.92 -3.30
CA ALA A 892 11.99 7.65 -3.77
C ALA A 892 11.93 7.47 -5.28
N ASP A 893 10.83 7.88 -5.91
CA ASP A 893 10.57 7.72 -7.34
C ASP A 893 10.21 9.08 -7.99
N PRO A 894 11.20 9.98 -8.17
CA PRO A 894 10.95 11.28 -8.77
C PRO A 894 10.60 11.15 -10.26
N ASN A 895 9.42 11.62 -10.64
CA ASN A 895 8.95 11.71 -12.02
C ASN A 895 9.43 13.02 -12.67
N PHE A 896 10.72 13.05 -13.00
CA PHE A 896 11.33 14.19 -13.67
C PHE A 896 10.76 14.44 -15.07
N ARG A 897 10.71 15.72 -15.46
CA ARG A 897 10.22 16.18 -16.75
C ARG A 897 11.29 16.22 -17.82
N CYS A 898 12.52 16.60 -17.46
CA CYS A 898 13.67 16.58 -18.36
C CYS A 898 14.55 15.34 -18.20
N ASN A 899 14.29 14.52 -17.17
CA ASN A 899 15.11 13.39 -16.74
C ASN A 899 16.62 13.76 -16.65
N PRO A 900 17.02 14.48 -15.59
CA PRO A 900 18.38 14.99 -15.41
C PRO A 900 19.45 13.91 -15.53
N ILE A 901 19.18 12.69 -15.06
CA ILE A 901 20.10 11.56 -15.10
C ILE A 901 20.42 11.19 -16.55
N LEU A 902 19.37 11.04 -17.35
CA LEU A 902 19.47 10.68 -18.76
C LEU A 902 20.27 11.73 -19.54
N VAL A 903 19.88 13.01 -19.39
CA VAL A 903 20.49 14.13 -20.12
C VAL A 903 21.94 14.35 -19.68
N ASP A 904 22.25 14.28 -18.38
CA ASP A 904 23.61 14.48 -17.88
C ASP A 904 24.56 13.36 -18.34
N ASN A 905 24.14 12.09 -18.27
CA ASN A 905 24.97 10.96 -18.67
C ASN A 905 25.33 11.02 -20.16
N VAL A 906 24.35 11.23 -21.05
CA VAL A 906 24.64 11.37 -22.49
C VAL A 906 25.39 12.68 -22.78
N GLY A 907 25.11 13.74 -22.03
CA GLY A 907 25.84 15.00 -22.11
C GLY A 907 27.35 14.85 -21.87
N ARG A 908 27.79 13.85 -21.09
CA ARG A 908 29.22 13.58 -20.89
C ARG A 908 29.95 13.12 -22.13
N PHE A 909 29.26 12.68 -23.18
CA PHE A 909 29.90 12.40 -24.47
C PHE A 909 30.63 13.64 -24.99
N ALA A 910 30.04 14.82 -24.78
CA ALA A 910 30.64 16.11 -25.10
C ALA A 910 31.90 16.39 -24.27
N LEU A 911 31.84 16.11 -22.97
CA LEU A 911 32.96 16.33 -22.04
C LEU A 911 34.12 15.37 -22.33
N MET A 912 33.84 14.08 -22.57
CA MET A 912 34.84 13.08 -22.95
C MET A 912 35.50 13.44 -24.27
N ARG A 913 34.71 13.76 -25.31
CA ARG A 913 35.24 14.19 -26.61
C ARG A 913 36.16 15.40 -26.48
N GLN A 914 35.75 16.43 -25.74
CA GLN A 914 36.54 17.65 -25.64
C GLN A 914 37.82 17.46 -24.83
N LEU A 915 37.77 16.64 -23.78
CA LEU A 915 38.95 16.28 -22.99
C LEU A 915 39.95 15.47 -23.83
N TRP A 916 39.47 14.52 -24.64
CA TRP A 916 40.29 13.75 -25.56
C TRP A 916 40.92 14.63 -26.65
N ARG A 917 40.12 15.47 -27.31
CA ARG A 917 40.56 16.26 -28.46
C ARG A 917 41.55 17.36 -28.06
N ASN A 918 41.21 18.13 -27.03
CA ASN A 918 41.89 19.39 -26.69
C ASN A 918 42.38 19.45 -25.24
N GLY A 919 42.13 18.43 -24.41
CA GLY A 919 42.45 18.48 -22.98
C GLY A 919 41.64 19.52 -22.21
N GLN A 920 40.53 20.03 -22.76
CA GLN A 920 39.75 21.10 -22.13
C GLN A 920 38.61 20.55 -21.27
N TYR A 921 38.38 21.22 -20.14
CA TYR A 921 37.18 21.04 -19.32
C TYR A 921 36.11 21.99 -19.81
N VAL A 922 34.94 21.46 -20.15
CA VAL A 922 33.80 22.23 -20.64
C VAL A 922 32.56 22.00 -19.79
N VAL A 923 31.69 23.01 -19.76
CA VAL A 923 30.37 22.95 -19.10
C VAL A 923 29.31 23.57 -20.01
N PRO A 924 28.05 23.13 -19.92
CA PRO A 924 26.96 23.78 -20.65
C PRO A 924 26.73 25.20 -20.12
N THR A 925 26.51 26.15 -21.02
CA THR A 925 26.18 27.54 -20.70
C THR A 925 24.88 27.99 -21.32
N GLN A 926 24.47 27.41 -22.45
CA GLN A 926 23.20 27.71 -23.12
C GLN A 926 22.58 26.48 -23.80
N MET A 927 21.27 26.50 -24.01
CA MET A 927 20.54 25.52 -24.81
C MET A 927 19.35 26.20 -25.50
N LYS A 928 19.23 26.09 -26.83
CA LYS A 928 18.15 26.75 -27.59
C LYS A 928 16.92 25.89 -27.85
N SER A 929 17.02 24.58 -27.70
CA SER A 929 15.85 23.73 -27.77
C SER A 929 16.09 22.45 -27.02
N ALA A 930 15.09 22.03 -26.25
CA ALA A 930 15.02 20.67 -25.76
C ALA A 930 13.57 20.20 -25.74
N ARG A 931 13.38 18.96 -26.15
CA ARG A 931 12.07 18.30 -26.21
C ARG A 931 12.15 16.92 -25.58
N MET A 932 11.26 16.68 -24.64
CA MET A 932 11.01 15.37 -24.06
C MET A 932 9.84 14.71 -24.79
N TYR A 933 10.02 13.45 -25.19
CA TYR A 933 9.00 12.63 -25.84
C TYR A 933 8.42 11.61 -24.86
N ARG A 934 9.28 10.96 -24.07
CA ARG A 934 8.89 10.02 -23.02
C ARG A 934 10.00 9.91 -21.97
N CYS A 935 9.63 9.77 -20.71
CA CYS A 935 10.57 9.41 -19.66
C CYS A 935 10.96 7.93 -19.77
N PRO A 936 12.27 7.59 -19.73
CA PRO A 936 12.68 6.18 -19.73
C PRO A 936 12.26 5.50 -18.42
N GLN A 937 11.97 4.21 -18.51
CA GLN A 937 11.54 3.37 -17.40
C GLN A 937 12.75 2.92 -16.56
N VAL A 938 12.43 2.47 -15.35
CA VAL A 938 13.39 1.86 -14.45
C VAL A 938 14.10 0.68 -15.13
N ARG A 939 15.44 0.64 -15.08
CA ARG A 939 16.29 -0.39 -15.75
C ARG A 939 16.23 -0.41 -17.27
N GLU A 940 15.53 0.53 -17.90
CA GLU A 940 15.48 0.64 -19.35
C GLU A 940 16.89 0.88 -19.90
N ARG A 941 17.24 0.16 -20.98
CA ARG A 941 18.46 0.40 -21.75
C ARG A 941 18.20 1.55 -22.71
N CYS A 942 19.07 2.55 -22.68
CA CYS A 942 18.96 3.72 -23.54
C CYS A 942 20.26 3.92 -24.31
N PHE A 943 20.14 4.54 -25.48
CA PHE A 943 21.26 4.85 -26.35
C PHE A 943 21.32 6.36 -26.59
N GLY A 944 22.52 6.91 -26.56
CA GLY A 944 22.77 8.32 -26.81
C GLY A 944 23.59 8.53 -28.06
N LYS A 945 23.33 9.63 -28.77
CA LYS A 945 24.16 10.17 -29.84
C LYS A 945 24.39 11.65 -29.62
N MET A 946 25.65 12.04 -29.47
CA MET A 946 26.09 13.42 -29.45
C MET A 946 26.71 13.77 -30.80
N THR A 947 26.29 14.89 -31.37
CA THR A 947 26.82 15.42 -32.64
C THR A 947 27.26 16.87 -32.45
N VAL A 948 28.52 17.19 -32.76
CA VAL A 948 29.02 18.56 -32.78
C VAL A 948 28.43 19.30 -33.98
N LEU A 949 27.85 20.47 -33.73
CA LEU A 949 27.24 21.32 -34.77
C LEU A 949 28.20 22.42 -35.23
N GLU A 950 28.85 23.09 -34.28
CA GLU A 950 29.76 24.21 -34.54
C GLU A 950 30.84 24.27 -33.46
N ASP A 951 32.13 24.32 -33.85
CA ASP A 951 33.25 24.52 -32.90
C ASP A 951 33.62 26.02 -32.84
N TYR A 952 33.95 26.50 -31.64
CA TYR A 952 34.46 27.85 -31.36
C TYR A 952 35.83 27.79 -30.67
N GLU A 953 36.47 28.95 -30.47
CA GLU A 953 37.76 29.02 -29.78
C GLU A 953 37.65 28.65 -28.29
N ASP A 954 36.55 29.03 -27.65
CA ASP A 954 36.27 28.87 -26.23
C ASP A 954 35.15 27.84 -25.94
N GLY A 955 34.72 27.05 -26.92
CA GLY A 955 33.58 26.16 -26.76
C GLY A 955 33.12 25.47 -28.04
N PHE A 956 31.93 24.88 -28.01
CA PHE A 956 31.25 24.34 -29.18
C PHE A 956 29.74 24.20 -28.92
N ASP A 957 28.95 24.19 -29.98
CA ASP A 957 27.54 23.84 -29.96
C ASP A 957 27.35 22.37 -30.37
N MET A 958 26.45 21.66 -29.69
CA MET A 958 26.12 20.28 -29.99
C MET A 958 24.61 20.02 -30.11
N ARG A 959 24.29 18.90 -30.75
CA ARG A 959 23.00 18.23 -30.72
C ARG A 959 23.14 16.91 -29.95
N LEU A 960 22.10 16.56 -29.22
CA LEU A 960 22.02 15.36 -28.42
C LEU A 960 20.68 14.67 -28.71
N ASP A 961 20.74 13.43 -29.19
CA ASP A 961 19.60 12.55 -29.42
C ASP A 961 19.72 11.36 -28.45
N ILE A 962 18.67 11.10 -27.68
CA ILE A 962 18.59 9.94 -26.78
C ILE A 962 17.38 9.11 -27.16
N VAL A 963 17.58 7.80 -27.27
CA VAL A 963 16.57 6.85 -27.75
C VAL A 963 16.47 5.62 -26.84
N ASP A 964 15.34 4.92 -26.95
CA ASP A 964 15.15 3.58 -26.37
C ASP A 964 15.84 2.48 -27.20
N GLU A 965 15.69 1.22 -26.76
CA GLU A 965 16.27 0.05 -27.44
C GLU A 965 15.75 -0.18 -28.87
N ASN A 966 14.59 0.40 -29.19
CA ASN A 966 13.98 0.30 -30.52
C ASN A 966 14.35 1.51 -31.40
N GLY A 967 15.16 2.45 -30.90
CA GLY A 967 15.61 3.63 -31.64
C GLY A 967 14.63 4.81 -31.62
N TYR A 968 13.56 4.77 -30.84
CA TYR A 968 12.60 5.87 -30.72
C TYR A 968 13.11 6.93 -29.75
N LEU A 969 12.89 8.21 -30.10
CA LEU A 969 13.32 9.34 -29.26
C LEU A 969 12.66 9.31 -27.89
N LEU A 970 13.52 9.42 -26.87
CA LEU A 970 13.18 9.74 -25.50
C LEU A 970 13.30 11.25 -25.27
N CYS A 971 14.44 11.82 -25.65
CA CYS A 971 14.76 13.23 -25.48
C CYS A 971 15.68 13.72 -26.61
N THR A 972 15.51 14.99 -27.01
CA THR A 972 16.42 15.68 -27.92
C THR A 972 16.78 17.05 -27.38
N GLY A 973 18.04 17.45 -27.51
CA GLY A 973 18.50 18.82 -27.29
C GLY A 973 19.29 19.33 -28.48
N GLU A 974 19.01 20.56 -28.92
CA GLU A 974 19.67 21.20 -30.05
C GLU A 974 20.34 22.52 -29.65
N HIS A 975 21.48 22.80 -30.28
CA HIS A 975 22.33 23.97 -29.99
C HIS A 975 22.63 24.11 -28.50
N ILE A 976 23.09 23.03 -27.89
CA ILE A 976 23.61 23.04 -26.52
C ILE A 976 25.04 23.58 -26.59
N ARG A 977 25.24 24.78 -26.05
CA ARG A 977 26.54 25.44 -26.03
C ARG A 977 27.34 24.99 -24.82
N LEU A 978 28.53 24.47 -25.07
CA LEU A 978 29.52 24.20 -24.04
C LEU A 978 30.65 25.22 -24.09
N THR A 979 31.11 25.68 -22.94
CA THR A 979 32.20 26.66 -22.81
C THR A 979 33.34 26.10 -21.96
N ALA A 980 34.57 26.37 -22.38
CA ALA A 980 35.78 25.94 -21.68
C ALA A 980 35.98 26.71 -20.36
N ILE A 981 36.22 25.98 -19.28
CA ILE A 981 36.45 26.53 -17.93
C ILE A 981 37.83 26.19 -17.36
N GLY A 982 38.62 25.44 -18.11
CA GLY A 982 39.98 25.05 -17.76
C GLY A 982 40.57 24.09 -18.79
N SER A 983 41.85 23.74 -18.61
CA SER A 983 42.53 22.77 -19.46
C SER A 983 43.50 21.93 -18.65
N MET A 984 43.69 20.69 -19.08
CA MET A 984 44.76 19.83 -18.61
C MET A 984 46.12 20.30 -19.14
N PRO A 985 47.21 20.00 -18.41
CA PRO A 985 48.56 20.32 -18.87
C PRO A 985 48.92 19.67 -20.22
N GLU A 986 48.38 18.48 -20.51
CA GLU A 986 48.55 17.74 -21.77
C GLU A 986 47.23 17.07 -22.21
N PRO A 987 47.02 16.82 -23.53
CA PRO A 987 45.85 16.11 -24.03
C PRO A 987 45.71 14.72 -23.42
N ALA A 988 44.48 14.35 -23.04
CA ALA A 988 44.21 13.09 -22.37
C ALA A 988 44.08 11.95 -23.38
N ASN A 989 44.95 10.94 -23.31
CA ASN A 989 44.68 9.70 -24.03
C ASN A 989 43.69 8.84 -23.23
N ILE A 990 42.39 9.11 -23.39
CA ILE A 990 41.28 8.37 -22.74
C ILE A 990 40.63 7.33 -23.66
N LEU A 991 41.14 7.13 -24.87
CA LEU A 991 40.67 6.05 -25.73
C LEU A 991 41.36 4.73 -25.36
N SER A 992 40.60 3.65 -25.31
CA SER A 992 41.16 2.29 -25.27
C SER A 992 41.71 1.94 -26.66
N ASN A 993 42.91 1.35 -26.71
CA ASN A 993 43.50 0.83 -27.96
C ASN A 993 42.80 -0.49 -28.34
N THR A 994 41.52 -0.45 -28.70
CA THR A 994 40.75 -1.62 -29.13
C THR A 994 40.17 -1.36 -30.51
N ILE A 995 40.90 -1.77 -31.54
CA ILE A 995 40.29 -2.18 -32.81
C ILE A 995 40.02 -3.67 -32.64
N SER A 996 38.78 -4.04 -32.30
CA SER A 996 38.35 -5.41 -32.54
C SER A 996 38.18 -5.54 -34.05
N SER A 997 39.10 -6.26 -34.70
CA SER A 997 38.89 -6.72 -36.07
C SER A 997 37.61 -7.55 -36.11
N ARG A 998 36.58 -7.05 -36.80
CA ARG A 998 35.40 -7.83 -37.20
C ARG A 998 35.82 -9.20 -37.73
N ILE A 999 35.32 -10.28 -37.13
CA ILE A 999 35.03 -11.55 -37.79
C ILE A 999 33.53 -11.77 -37.71
#